data_AF-A0A5S5BYN2-F1
#
_entry.id   AF-A0A5S5BYN2-F1
#
_cell.length_a   1.000
_cell.length_b   1.000
_cell.length_c   1.000
_cell.angle_alpha   90.00
_cell.angle_beta   90.00
_cell.angle_gamma   90.00
#
_symmetry.space_group_name_H-M   'P 1'
#
loop_
_entity.id
_entity.type
_entity.pdbx_description
1 polymer ?
#
loop_
_entity_poly.entity_id
_entity_poly.type
_entity_poly.pdbx_seq_one_letter_code
_entity_poly.pdbx_strand_id
1 'polypeptide(L)'
;MYSLFVGLTLGAPLLLLALGWIAGTKASRLVYSGSAPRMRRKARKLITWTFILTLPVAAQATGAVLLMQRFEPVYWQDRAFILAPMTALPLLAAWFVAVPKLLLLRRELSRHEAEAPLSGETLGRASQPGIVAPFQALAWSGTAVFLLSMTMAAPFDWVDAGIPVAAVLLVWYGLWAKHRRRSRKIAVTEAPVVSRPWRSAAAGFGVALLLAAIAAPLGYLARETSLLPVTVDMASGPADLGGGTALAHAHGTEAAAPGAVSVSDLTGPRDGEPDQRFTLTAEKKTVQLSSGKSVEAWTFNGQIPGPQLRMKQGELIEVTLVNKDIEGGATIHWHGLDVPNAEDGVAGATQNAVMPGESHTYRFIAEQTGTYWYHSHQHSREAVAKGLFGSLIVDPASSAEVSERGSETFPDTGVVTDGSDIEQGTEQNAPSDEAAATEQPDGNTDGGTGTTTVPNAEPTLPAEGTAPIGTPDAPADGFADHGTGSDADFDLDEEGLLDLARPKTEDGSAGAQPGGKALPSVPNPSDTDDAGVAQPTNPQPSAPKQKTGDTQNQLEAGTPSFDLETGDGATLASANAPSSEGGFASAPYQPSFAAEAAVTDPAGEETTPADSLQGNADDASSSSDAALMSTTTEEIEDERDFTVMTHLWGSTFAIGANDGIQRFDVPPGTPVRLRLINTDDWIRQSYMLTGTAFRVDAIDGGSVNEPSELRDVKVTLTTGARYDLTFDMPEGPVFLSIGGRKDLGIFLSPDGQGELPAIPAMEEFDPLHYGQPATTPFDAASAFDRSFDMIIDNKLGFYNGAFDQLYTMNGESFPNTPMYMVREGELVKITIVNRSLVDHPMHLHGHHALVLSRNGEAADGSPWWTDTLDVLPGETYEIAFRADNPGLWMDHCHNLLHAKAGMSMHLMYEGVLAPYTVGSATQNHPE
;
A
#
# COMPACT_ATOMS: atom_id res chain seq x y z
N MET A 1 5.14 -15.80 -6.79
CA MET A 1 4.42 -16.58 -7.86
C MET A 1 3.09 -15.95 -8.26
N TYR A 2 2.29 -15.52 -7.29
CA TYR A 2 0.96 -14.90 -7.45
C TYR A 2 0.79 -13.99 -8.68
N SER A 3 1.66 -12.98 -8.82
CA SER A 3 1.60 -11.95 -9.87
C SER A 3 1.63 -12.51 -11.30
N LEU A 4 2.21 -13.70 -11.53
CA LEU A 4 2.14 -14.40 -12.82
C LEU A 4 0.74 -14.93 -13.11
N PHE A 5 0.06 -15.51 -12.10
CA PHE A 5 -1.29 -16.04 -12.25
C PHE A 5 -2.31 -14.91 -12.37
N VAL A 6 -2.17 -13.84 -11.57
CA VAL A 6 -2.97 -12.62 -11.72
C VAL A 6 -2.73 -11.99 -13.10
N GLY A 7 -1.48 -11.89 -13.55
CA GLY A 7 -1.12 -11.42 -14.90
C GLY A 7 -1.79 -12.20 -16.03
N LEU A 8 -1.99 -13.53 -15.88
CA LEU A 8 -2.82 -14.31 -16.80
C LEU A 8 -4.31 -13.92 -16.74
N THR A 9 -4.85 -13.63 -15.54
CA THR A 9 -6.26 -13.21 -15.39
C THR A 9 -6.54 -11.78 -15.88
N LEU A 10 -5.55 -10.86 -15.84
CA LEU A 10 -5.70 -9.46 -16.27
C LEU A 10 -5.31 -9.24 -17.75
N GLY A 11 -4.17 -9.79 -18.18
CA GLY A 11 -3.65 -9.62 -19.53
C GLY A 11 -4.46 -10.36 -20.60
N ALA A 12 -5.12 -11.46 -20.23
CA ALA A 12 -5.95 -12.21 -21.16
C ALA A 12 -7.26 -11.48 -21.58
N PRO A 13 -8.03 -10.84 -20.67
CA PRO A 13 -9.10 -9.90 -21.03
C PRO A 13 -8.67 -8.79 -21.98
N LEU A 14 -7.51 -8.15 -21.75
CA LEU A 14 -6.97 -7.11 -22.64
C LEU A 14 -6.69 -7.64 -24.06
N LEU A 15 -6.10 -8.84 -24.16
CA LEU A 15 -5.89 -9.52 -25.44
C LEU A 15 -7.23 -9.94 -26.09
N LEU A 16 -8.19 -10.40 -25.30
CA LEU A 16 -9.53 -10.79 -25.74
C LEU A 16 -10.34 -9.61 -26.27
N LEU A 17 -10.22 -8.43 -25.65
CA LEU A 17 -10.77 -7.16 -26.13
C LEU A 17 -10.30 -6.91 -27.57
N ALA A 18 -8.98 -6.83 -27.78
CA ALA A 18 -8.40 -6.52 -29.10
C ALA A 18 -8.78 -7.57 -30.16
N LEU A 19 -8.58 -8.86 -29.88
CA LEU A 19 -8.87 -9.95 -30.82
C LEU A 19 -10.38 -10.12 -31.06
N GLY A 20 -11.21 -9.91 -30.03
CA GLY A 20 -12.66 -10.00 -30.07
C GLY A 20 -13.27 -8.95 -30.99
N TRP A 21 -12.89 -7.67 -30.83
CA TRP A 21 -13.35 -6.59 -31.72
C TRP A 21 -12.95 -6.84 -33.18
N ILE A 22 -11.75 -7.37 -33.40
CA ILE A 22 -11.25 -7.78 -34.72
C ILE A 22 -12.09 -8.94 -35.31
N ALA A 23 -12.42 -9.96 -34.52
CA ALA A 23 -13.20 -11.12 -34.96
C ALA A 23 -14.68 -10.79 -35.19
N GLY A 24 -15.33 -10.09 -34.26
CA GLY A 24 -16.72 -9.61 -34.39
C GLY A 24 -16.90 -8.67 -35.59
N THR A 25 -15.90 -7.86 -35.90
CA THR A 25 -15.87 -7.05 -37.14
C THR A 25 -15.78 -7.92 -38.39
N LYS A 26 -14.95 -8.98 -38.41
CA LYS A 26 -14.88 -9.92 -39.54
C LYS A 26 -16.17 -10.72 -39.70
N ALA A 27 -16.81 -11.14 -38.61
CA ALA A 27 -18.08 -11.88 -38.62
C ALA A 27 -19.23 -11.01 -39.15
N SER A 28 -19.40 -9.80 -38.62
CA SER A 28 -20.45 -8.87 -39.08
C SER A 28 -20.31 -8.44 -40.55
N ARG A 29 -19.09 -8.52 -41.11
CA ARG A 29 -18.75 -8.27 -42.52
C ARG A 29 -18.74 -9.52 -43.42
N LEU A 30 -19.15 -10.70 -42.93
CA LEU A 30 -19.19 -11.93 -43.74
C LEU A 30 -20.13 -11.82 -44.95
N VAL A 31 -21.26 -11.13 -44.79
CA VAL A 31 -22.24 -10.88 -45.87
C VAL A 31 -21.64 -10.09 -47.05
N TYR A 32 -20.73 -9.15 -46.80
CA TYR A 32 -20.07 -8.34 -47.84
C TYR A 32 -18.91 -9.09 -48.52
N SER A 33 -19.16 -10.30 -49.03
CA SER A 33 -18.15 -11.16 -49.65
C SER A 33 -18.16 -11.17 -51.19
N GLY A 34 -19.25 -10.72 -51.82
CA GLY A 34 -19.39 -10.68 -53.28
C GLY A 34 -19.72 -12.04 -53.89
N SER A 35 -18.83 -13.03 -53.74
CA SER A 35 -18.98 -14.36 -54.35
C SER A 35 -18.79 -15.52 -53.36
N ALA A 36 -19.28 -16.71 -53.73
CA ALA A 36 -19.22 -17.90 -52.90
C ALA A 36 -17.79 -18.32 -52.50
N PRO A 37 -16.77 -18.33 -53.39
CA PRO A 37 -15.39 -18.64 -53.01
C PRO A 37 -14.81 -17.66 -51.97
N ARG A 38 -15.13 -16.36 -52.09
CA ARG A 38 -14.71 -15.31 -51.14
C ARG A 38 -15.37 -15.52 -49.78
N MET A 39 -16.68 -15.80 -49.74
CA MET A 39 -17.41 -16.08 -48.50
C MET A 39 -16.89 -17.36 -47.82
N ARG A 40 -16.69 -18.44 -48.58
CA ARG A 40 -16.15 -19.73 -48.09
C ARG A 40 -14.74 -19.57 -47.49
N ARG A 41 -13.91 -18.67 -48.05
CA ARG A 41 -12.59 -18.29 -47.52
C ARG A 41 -12.70 -17.48 -46.22
N LYS A 42 -13.58 -16.47 -46.14
CA LYS A 42 -13.83 -15.71 -44.90
C LYS A 42 -14.40 -16.59 -43.79
N ALA A 43 -15.35 -17.46 -44.09
CA ALA A 43 -15.92 -18.41 -43.14
C ALA A 43 -14.86 -19.41 -42.61
N ARG A 44 -13.92 -19.89 -43.44
CA ARG A 44 -12.76 -20.66 -42.95
C ARG A 44 -11.93 -19.83 -41.96
N LYS A 45 -11.63 -18.57 -42.29
CA LYS A 45 -10.89 -17.68 -41.38
C LYS A 45 -11.63 -17.47 -40.06
N LEU A 46 -12.96 -17.33 -40.04
CA LEU A 46 -13.73 -17.17 -38.80
C LEU A 46 -13.66 -18.40 -37.88
N ILE A 47 -13.62 -19.61 -38.43
CA ILE A 47 -13.35 -20.83 -37.65
C ILE A 47 -11.93 -20.75 -37.05
N THR A 48 -10.92 -20.34 -37.82
CA THR A 48 -9.55 -20.09 -37.28
C THR A 48 -9.54 -19.01 -36.19
N TRP A 49 -10.34 -17.94 -36.32
CA TRP A 49 -10.51 -16.94 -35.27
C TRP A 49 -11.17 -17.50 -33.99
N THR A 50 -11.93 -18.58 -34.07
CA THR A 50 -12.51 -19.23 -32.87
C THR A 50 -11.42 -19.92 -32.05
N PHE A 51 -10.47 -20.60 -32.70
CA PHE A 51 -9.25 -21.10 -32.03
C PHE A 51 -8.40 -19.97 -31.44
N ILE A 52 -8.16 -18.89 -32.19
CA ILE A 52 -7.38 -17.73 -31.71
C ILE A 52 -8.00 -17.11 -30.45
N LEU A 53 -9.33 -16.95 -30.41
CA LEU A 53 -10.05 -16.44 -29.24
C LEU A 53 -10.16 -17.44 -28.08
N THR A 54 -9.90 -18.73 -28.32
CA THR A 54 -9.82 -19.74 -27.26
C THR A 54 -8.57 -19.53 -26.40
N LEU A 55 -7.47 -19.02 -26.98
CA LEU A 55 -6.21 -18.83 -26.26
C LEU A 55 -6.30 -17.87 -25.05
N PRO A 56 -6.79 -16.62 -25.17
CA PRO A 56 -6.93 -15.75 -24.00
C PRO A 56 -7.97 -16.28 -23.00
N VAL A 57 -9.13 -16.78 -23.44
CA VAL A 57 -10.15 -17.31 -22.52
C VAL A 57 -9.62 -18.52 -21.75
N ALA A 58 -8.83 -19.39 -22.39
CA ALA A 58 -8.15 -20.48 -21.72
C ALA A 58 -7.05 -19.98 -20.76
N ALA A 59 -6.25 -18.97 -21.15
CA ALA A 59 -5.25 -18.38 -20.26
C ALA A 59 -5.87 -17.75 -19.01
N GLN A 60 -6.99 -17.03 -19.14
CA GLN A 60 -7.75 -16.46 -18.03
C GLN A 60 -8.29 -17.55 -17.10
N ALA A 61 -8.92 -18.59 -17.67
CA ALA A 61 -9.46 -19.71 -16.89
C ALA A 61 -8.36 -20.52 -16.20
N THR A 62 -7.22 -20.74 -16.86
CA THR A 62 -6.03 -21.36 -16.26
C THR A 62 -5.46 -20.49 -15.14
N GLY A 63 -5.39 -19.16 -15.29
CA GLY A 63 -4.97 -18.25 -14.23
C GLY A 63 -5.86 -18.36 -12.98
N ALA A 64 -7.19 -18.35 -13.16
CA ALA A 64 -8.13 -18.54 -12.07
C ALA A 64 -7.99 -19.92 -11.39
N VAL A 65 -7.83 -21.00 -12.17
CA VAL A 65 -7.64 -22.36 -11.64
C VAL A 65 -6.29 -22.51 -10.92
N LEU A 66 -5.23 -21.85 -11.38
CA LEU A 66 -3.92 -21.84 -10.71
C LEU A 66 -3.96 -21.08 -9.39
N LEU A 67 -4.75 -20.01 -9.28
CA LEU A 67 -5.03 -19.34 -8.01
C LEU A 67 -5.84 -20.27 -7.08
N MET A 68 -6.92 -20.89 -7.57
CA MET A 68 -7.74 -21.88 -6.82
C MET A 68 -6.96 -23.09 -6.27
N GLN A 69 -5.79 -23.38 -6.84
CA GLN A 69 -4.94 -24.51 -6.44
C GLN A 69 -3.82 -24.12 -5.46
N ARG A 70 -3.66 -22.83 -5.14
CA ARG A 70 -2.47 -22.29 -4.46
C ARG A 70 -2.71 -21.17 -3.45
N PHE A 71 -3.91 -20.58 -3.45
CA PHE A 71 -4.25 -19.41 -2.63
C PHE A 71 -5.68 -19.54 -2.09
N GLU A 72 -5.91 -18.94 -0.92
CA GLU A 72 -7.22 -18.94 -0.26
C GLU A 72 -8.34 -18.30 -1.11
N PRO A 73 -9.62 -18.63 -0.85
CA PRO A 73 -10.76 -18.18 -1.66
C PRO A 73 -10.80 -16.69 -1.97
N VAL A 74 -10.37 -15.86 -1.01
CA VAL A 74 -10.26 -14.40 -1.15
C VAL A 74 -9.48 -13.98 -2.41
N TYR A 75 -8.48 -14.75 -2.85
CA TYR A 75 -7.65 -14.42 -4.02
C TYR A 75 -8.29 -14.73 -5.39
N TRP A 76 -9.38 -15.51 -5.45
CA TRP A 76 -9.87 -16.04 -6.71
C TRP A 76 -11.39 -16.07 -6.91
N GLN A 77 -12.20 -15.88 -5.87
CA GLN A 77 -13.67 -16.00 -5.98
C GLN A 77 -14.26 -15.14 -7.12
N ASP A 78 -13.90 -13.86 -7.22
CA ASP A 78 -14.36 -12.97 -8.29
C ASP A 78 -13.86 -13.43 -9.67
N ARG A 79 -12.57 -13.81 -9.74
CA ARG A 79 -11.88 -14.26 -10.96
C ARG A 79 -12.53 -15.53 -11.53
N ALA A 80 -12.92 -16.46 -10.65
CA ALA A 80 -13.48 -17.77 -10.99
C ALA A 80 -15.02 -17.75 -11.20
N PHE A 81 -15.79 -17.04 -10.38
CA PHE A 81 -17.26 -17.07 -10.44
C PHE A 81 -17.88 -15.98 -11.33
N ILE A 82 -17.14 -14.91 -11.65
CA ILE A 82 -17.66 -13.76 -12.40
C ILE A 82 -16.87 -13.58 -13.69
N LEU A 83 -15.57 -13.29 -13.57
CA LEU A 83 -14.75 -12.84 -14.69
C LEU A 83 -14.53 -13.94 -15.74
N ALA A 84 -14.27 -15.19 -15.32
CA ALA A 84 -14.09 -16.31 -16.24
C ALA A 84 -15.42 -16.77 -16.92
N PRO A 85 -16.56 -16.93 -16.23
CA PRO A 85 -17.85 -17.24 -16.89
C PRO A 85 -18.28 -16.21 -17.94
N MET A 86 -18.03 -14.92 -17.70
CA MET A 86 -18.34 -13.83 -18.65
C MET A 86 -17.62 -13.98 -20.01
N THR A 87 -16.42 -14.55 -20.05
CA THR A 87 -15.66 -14.80 -21.30
C THR A 87 -15.84 -16.22 -21.84
N ALA A 88 -16.02 -17.21 -20.96
CA ALA A 88 -16.25 -18.61 -21.33
C ALA A 88 -17.60 -18.85 -22.02
N LEU A 89 -18.70 -18.33 -21.48
CA LEU A 89 -20.05 -18.51 -22.05
C LEU A 89 -20.18 -18.04 -23.53
N PRO A 90 -19.70 -16.86 -23.95
CA PRO A 90 -19.76 -16.45 -25.35
C PRO A 90 -18.73 -17.18 -26.24
N LEU A 91 -17.64 -17.74 -25.67
CA LEU A 91 -16.75 -18.64 -26.39
C LEU A 91 -17.43 -19.99 -26.67
N LEU A 92 -18.11 -20.57 -25.68
CA LEU A 92 -18.94 -21.77 -25.86
C LEU A 92 -20.02 -21.51 -26.92
N ALA A 93 -20.67 -20.34 -26.92
CA ALA A 93 -21.59 -19.96 -27.99
C ALA A 93 -20.91 -19.86 -29.38
N ALA A 94 -19.66 -19.41 -29.45
CA ALA A 94 -18.90 -19.40 -30.71
C ALA A 94 -18.59 -20.83 -31.20
N TRP A 95 -18.15 -21.73 -30.30
CA TRP A 95 -17.86 -23.12 -30.61
C TRP A 95 -19.09 -23.95 -30.96
N PHE A 96 -20.16 -23.89 -30.17
CA PHE A 96 -21.32 -24.77 -30.31
C PHE A 96 -22.45 -24.18 -31.17
N VAL A 97 -22.50 -22.86 -31.39
CA VAL A 97 -23.51 -22.22 -32.27
C VAL A 97 -22.91 -21.68 -33.57
N ALA A 98 -21.78 -20.97 -33.52
CA ALA A 98 -21.23 -20.30 -34.71
C ALA A 98 -20.42 -21.25 -35.61
N VAL A 99 -19.50 -22.06 -35.07
CA VAL A 99 -18.66 -22.96 -35.88
C VAL A 99 -19.49 -23.99 -36.68
N PRO A 100 -20.50 -24.70 -36.11
CA PRO A 100 -21.35 -25.60 -36.89
C PRO A 100 -22.07 -24.89 -38.04
N LYS A 101 -22.58 -23.67 -37.82
CA LYS A 101 -23.25 -22.87 -38.85
C LYS A 101 -22.27 -22.37 -39.93
N LEU A 102 -21.05 -22.01 -39.55
CA LEU A 102 -19.97 -21.68 -40.49
C LEU A 102 -19.52 -22.90 -41.30
N LEU A 103 -19.51 -24.10 -40.72
CA LEU A 103 -19.21 -25.35 -41.43
C LEU A 103 -20.30 -25.74 -42.43
N LEU A 104 -21.58 -25.67 -42.02
CA LEU A 104 -22.73 -25.89 -42.91
C LEU A 104 -22.73 -24.88 -44.08
N LEU A 105 -22.56 -23.59 -43.79
CA LEU A 105 -22.42 -22.53 -44.80
C LEU A 105 -21.24 -22.81 -45.75
N ARG A 106 -20.08 -23.25 -45.24
CA ARG A 106 -18.93 -23.62 -46.09
C ARG A 106 -19.17 -24.86 -46.97
N ARG A 107 -20.04 -25.78 -46.55
CA ARG A 107 -20.44 -26.99 -47.31
C ARG A 107 -21.42 -26.63 -48.43
N GLU A 108 -22.40 -25.77 -48.13
CA GLU A 108 -23.32 -25.19 -49.10
C GLU A 108 -22.58 -24.36 -50.16
N LEU A 109 -21.72 -23.44 -49.75
CA LEU A 109 -20.91 -22.60 -50.65
C LEU A 109 -19.89 -23.37 -51.52
N SER A 110 -19.69 -24.68 -51.30
CA SER A 110 -18.93 -25.54 -52.24
C SER A 110 -19.76 -26.09 -53.41
N ARG A 111 -21.08 -25.87 -53.42
CA ARG A 111 -21.99 -26.31 -54.48
C ARG A 111 -22.38 -25.18 -55.46
N HIS A 112 -21.94 -23.96 -55.20
CA HIS A 112 -22.17 -22.82 -56.09
C HIS A 112 -21.00 -22.60 -57.04
N GLU A 113 -21.32 -22.12 -58.25
CA GLU A 113 -20.36 -21.67 -59.24
C GLU A 113 -19.52 -20.49 -58.73
N ALA A 114 -18.32 -20.32 -59.28
CA ALA A 114 -17.30 -19.43 -58.70
C ALA A 114 -17.67 -17.93 -58.75
N GLU A 115 -18.45 -17.52 -59.75
CA GLU A 115 -18.73 -16.11 -60.07
C GLU A 115 -20.21 -15.73 -59.96
N ALA A 116 -21.10 -16.69 -59.71
CA ALA A 116 -22.53 -16.43 -59.56
C ALA A 116 -22.82 -15.50 -58.35
N PRO A 117 -23.77 -14.54 -58.48
CA PRO A 117 -24.16 -13.68 -57.38
C PRO A 117 -24.84 -14.49 -56.26
N LEU A 118 -24.54 -14.13 -55.01
CA LEU A 118 -25.11 -14.80 -53.84
C LEU A 118 -26.57 -14.39 -53.62
N SER A 119 -27.46 -15.38 -53.46
CA SER A 119 -28.88 -15.15 -53.17
C SER A 119 -29.10 -14.44 -51.84
N GLY A 120 -30.21 -13.69 -51.75
CA GLY A 120 -30.65 -13.05 -50.49
C GLY A 120 -30.70 -14.03 -49.33
N GLU A 121 -31.19 -15.25 -49.56
CA GLU A 121 -31.22 -16.30 -48.53
C GLU A 121 -29.81 -16.69 -48.04
N THR A 122 -28.85 -16.96 -48.93
CA THR A 122 -27.47 -17.30 -48.53
C THR A 122 -26.79 -16.14 -47.81
N LEU A 123 -27.05 -14.89 -48.22
CA LEU A 123 -26.61 -13.68 -47.51
C LEU A 123 -27.30 -13.54 -46.13
N GLY A 124 -28.56 -13.94 -46.00
CA GLY A 124 -29.33 -13.97 -44.77
C GLY A 124 -28.81 -15.03 -43.79
N ARG A 125 -28.52 -16.25 -44.28
CA ARG A 125 -27.86 -17.33 -43.54
C ARG A 125 -26.49 -16.88 -43.03
N ALA A 126 -25.66 -16.29 -43.89
CA ALA A 126 -24.35 -15.74 -43.55
C ALA A 126 -24.36 -14.50 -42.62
N SER A 127 -25.54 -13.96 -42.29
CA SER A 127 -25.73 -12.84 -41.35
C SER A 127 -26.60 -13.19 -40.14
N GLN A 128 -26.91 -14.48 -39.93
CA GLN A 128 -27.68 -14.95 -38.77
C GLN A 128 -27.04 -14.54 -37.43
N PRO A 129 -27.86 -14.29 -36.38
CA PRO A 129 -27.35 -13.95 -35.05
C PRO A 129 -26.44 -15.04 -34.50
N GLY A 130 -26.77 -16.32 -34.69
CA GLY A 130 -25.92 -17.44 -34.27
C GLY A 130 -24.59 -17.59 -35.01
N ILE A 131 -24.27 -16.75 -36.02
CA ILE A 131 -22.92 -16.65 -36.62
C ILE A 131 -22.21 -15.38 -36.15
N VAL A 132 -22.92 -14.27 -35.96
CA VAL A 132 -22.30 -12.95 -35.72
C VAL A 132 -22.28 -12.56 -34.24
N ALA A 133 -23.34 -12.86 -33.49
CA ALA A 133 -23.49 -12.42 -32.11
C ALA A 133 -22.42 -13.01 -31.16
N PRO A 134 -22.04 -14.30 -31.21
CA PRO A 134 -21.01 -14.84 -30.28
C PRO A 134 -19.65 -14.12 -30.37
N PHE A 135 -19.16 -13.83 -31.59
CA PHE A 135 -17.91 -13.08 -31.77
C PHE A 135 -18.01 -11.60 -31.34
N GLN A 136 -19.22 -11.02 -31.29
CA GLN A 136 -19.41 -9.67 -30.75
C GLN A 136 -19.64 -9.69 -29.24
N ALA A 137 -20.29 -10.72 -28.70
CA ALA A 137 -20.39 -10.97 -27.27
C ALA A 137 -18.99 -11.12 -26.66
N LEU A 138 -18.11 -11.93 -27.25
CA LEU A 138 -16.70 -12.04 -26.82
C LEU A 138 -15.96 -10.69 -26.78
N ALA A 139 -16.19 -9.80 -27.75
CA ALA A 139 -15.59 -8.47 -27.76
C ALA A 139 -16.06 -7.62 -26.57
N TRP A 140 -17.38 -7.57 -26.34
CA TRP A 140 -17.96 -6.83 -25.22
C TRP A 140 -17.64 -7.45 -23.86
N SER A 141 -17.53 -8.78 -23.76
CA SER A 141 -17.11 -9.47 -22.54
C SER A 141 -15.65 -9.23 -22.22
N GLY A 142 -14.74 -9.24 -23.21
CA GLY A 142 -13.35 -8.86 -23.00
C GLY A 142 -13.22 -7.42 -22.52
N THR A 143 -13.97 -6.48 -23.10
CA THR A 143 -14.05 -5.09 -22.60
C THR A 143 -14.61 -4.99 -21.18
N ALA A 144 -15.73 -5.64 -20.89
CA ALA A 144 -16.36 -5.56 -19.57
C ALA A 144 -15.51 -6.21 -18.47
N VAL A 145 -14.96 -7.40 -18.72
CA VAL A 145 -14.09 -8.10 -17.76
C VAL A 145 -12.79 -7.34 -17.54
N PHE A 146 -12.20 -6.73 -18.57
CA PHE A 146 -11.03 -5.86 -18.39
C PHE A 146 -11.36 -4.67 -17.46
N LEU A 147 -12.47 -3.96 -17.70
CA LEU A 147 -12.88 -2.83 -16.85
C LEU A 147 -13.18 -3.26 -15.40
N LEU A 148 -13.90 -4.37 -15.22
CA LEU A 148 -14.18 -4.93 -13.89
C LEU A 148 -12.92 -5.33 -13.14
N SER A 149 -11.97 -5.97 -13.84
CA SER A 149 -10.67 -6.36 -13.25
C SER A 149 -9.75 -5.18 -12.87
N MET A 150 -10.17 -3.94 -13.15
CA MET A 150 -9.49 -2.70 -12.77
C MET A 150 -10.34 -1.85 -11.81
N THR A 151 -11.53 -2.31 -11.39
CA THR A 151 -12.48 -1.51 -10.58
C THR A 151 -13.14 -2.28 -9.43
N MET A 152 -13.08 -3.62 -9.44
CA MET A 152 -13.52 -4.47 -8.34
C MET A 152 -12.36 -4.71 -7.35
N ALA A 153 -12.46 -4.13 -6.15
CA ALA A 153 -11.64 -4.50 -5.00
C ALA A 153 -12.34 -5.61 -4.16
N ALA A 154 -11.75 -5.99 -3.02
CA ALA A 154 -12.31 -6.96 -2.07
C ALA A 154 -12.34 -6.42 -0.64
N PRO A 155 -13.28 -6.86 0.24
CA PRO A 155 -14.25 -7.93 0.05
C PRO A 155 -15.31 -7.58 -1.00
N PHE A 156 -15.87 -8.62 -1.63
CA PHE A 156 -16.63 -8.49 -2.86
C PHE A 156 -18.15 -8.64 -2.62
N ASP A 157 -18.95 -7.64 -3.00
CA ASP A 157 -20.42 -7.71 -2.99
C ASP A 157 -21.00 -8.23 -4.32
N TRP A 158 -21.80 -9.30 -4.22
CA TRP A 158 -22.59 -9.89 -5.30
C TRP A 158 -23.53 -8.92 -6.01
N VAL A 159 -23.99 -7.86 -5.35
CA VAL A 159 -24.82 -6.79 -5.95
C VAL A 159 -24.02 -6.02 -7.01
N ASP A 160 -22.78 -5.66 -6.72
CA ASP A 160 -21.96 -4.79 -7.56
C ASP A 160 -21.42 -5.47 -8.81
N ALA A 161 -21.20 -6.79 -8.80
CA ALA A 161 -21.03 -7.54 -10.05
C ALA A 161 -22.36 -7.88 -10.74
N GLY A 162 -23.47 -7.97 -9.99
CA GLY A 162 -24.80 -8.29 -10.54
C GLY A 162 -25.23 -7.28 -11.61
N ILE A 163 -25.01 -5.99 -11.37
CA ILE A 163 -25.32 -4.89 -12.31
C ILE A 163 -24.55 -4.99 -13.65
N PRO A 164 -23.20 -5.03 -13.68
CA PRO A 164 -22.43 -5.13 -14.92
C PRO A 164 -22.60 -6.49 -15.62
N VAL A 165 -22.77 -7.60 -14.89
CA VAL A 165 -23.13 -8.90 -15.49
C VAL A 165 -24.47 -8.79 -16.21
N ALA A 166 -25.49 -8.22 -15.57
CA ALA A 166 -26.80 -8.00 -16.20
C ALA A 166 -26.70 -7.07 -17.43
N ALA A 167 -25.91 -5.99 -17.36
CA ALA A 167 -25.67 -5.08 -18.48
C ALA A 167 -25.02 -5.80 -19.67
N VAL A 168 -24.02 -6.66 -19.44
CA VAL A 168 -23.36 -7.46 -20.48
C VAL A 168 -24.34 -8.46 -21.12
N LEU A 169 -25.17 -9.14 -20.32
CA LEU A 169 -26.23 -10.03 -20.82
C LEU A 169 -27.28 -9.30 -21.66
N LEU A 170 -27.68 -8.09 -21.26
CA LEU A 170 -28.56 -7.21 -22.04
C LEU A 170 -27.93 -6.78 -23.37
N VAL A 171 -26.62 -6.47 -23.38
CA VAL A 171 -25.87 -6.18 -24.62
C VAL A 171 -25.84 -7.41 -25.53
N TRP A 172 -25.57 -8.62 -25.02
CA TRP A 172 -25.62 -9.85 -25.82
C TRP A 172 -27.01 -10.10 -26.42
N TYR A 173 -28.08 -9.93 -25.64
CA TYR A 173 -29.46 -10.05 -26.11
C TYR A 173 -29.78 -9.01 -27.19
N GLY A 174 -29.36 -7.74 -26.98
CA GLY A 174 -29.50 -6.66 -27.95
C GLY A 174 -28.80 -6.96 -29.28
N LEU A 175 -27.56 -7.48 -29.23
CA LEU A 175 -26.80 -7.92 -30.41
C LEU A 175 -27.49 -9.09 -31.14
N TRP A 176 -28.01 -10.07 -30.40
CA TRP A 176 -28.77 -11.18 -30.96
C TRP A 176 -30.06 -10.71 -31.66
N ALA A 177 -30.84 -9.84 -31.01
CA ALA A 177 -32.04 -9.23 -31.58
C ALA A 177 -31.73 -8.38 -32.83
N LYS A 178 -30.66 -7.57 -32.78
CA LYS A 178 -30.15 -6.74 -33.89
C LYS A 178 -29.80 -7.59 -35.11
N HIS A 179 -29.05 -8.67 -34.95
CA HIS A 179 -28.70 -9.57 -36.07
C HIS A 179 -29.86 -10.47 -36.50
N ARG A 180 -30.79 -10.87 -35.61
CA ARG A 180 -32.04 -11.55 -35.99
C ARG A 180 -32.89 -10.67 -36.91
N ARG A 181 -33.01 -9.37 -36.60
CA ARG A 181 -33.70 -8.38 -37.45
C ARG A 181 -32.94 -8.15 -38.77
N ARG A 182 -31.61 -8.01 -38.74
CA ARG A 182 -30.75 -7.82 -39.93
C ARG A 182 -30.81 -9.01 -40.89
N SER A 183 -30.61 -10.23 -40.39
CA SER A 183 -30.64 -11.48 -41.15
C SER A 183 -31.99 -11.68 -41.86
N ARG A 184 -33.11 -11.46 -41.17
CA ARG A 184 -34.46 -11.53 -41.76
C ARG A 184 -34.66 -10.53 -42.90
N LYS A 185 -34.20 -9.28 -42.75
CA LYS A 185 -34.31 -8.28 -43.83
C LYS A 185 -33.46 -8.65 -45.05
N ILE A 186 -32.24 -9.14 -44.83
CA ILE A 186 -31.33 -9.56 -45.91
C ILE A 186 -31.85 -10.80 -46.65
N ALA A 187 -32.43 -11.77 -45.93
CA ALA A 187 -32.97 -13.02 -46.49
C ALA A 187 -34.02 -12.80 -47.60
N VAL A 188 -34.79 -11.71 -47.51
CA VAL A 188 -35.86 -11.35 -48.46
C VAL A 188 -35.47 -10.20 -49.41
N THR A 189 -34.19 -9.83 -49.47
CA THR A 189 -33.71 -8.75 -50.35
C THR A 189 -33.09 -9.33 -51.62
N GLU A 190 -33.65 -8.98 -52.78
CA GLU A 190 -33.10 -9.33 -54.11
C GLU A 190 -31.98 -8.37 -54.56
N ALA A 191 -31.96 -7.15 -54.04
CA ALA A 191 -30.96 -6.13 -54.37
C ALA A 191 -29.56 -6.45 -53.79
N PRO A 192 -28.46 -6.10 -54.49
CA PRO A 192 -27.10 -6.40 -54.02
C PRO A 192 -26.78 -5.71 -52.69
N VAL A 193 -26.32 -6.50 -51.71
CA VAL A 193 -26.02 -6.03 -50.35
C VAL A 193 -24.67 -5.32 -50.29
N VAL A 194 -24.65 -4.05 -50.70
CA VAL A 194 -23.45 -3.19 -50.71
C VAL A 194 -23.09 -2.73 -49.29
N SER A 195 -21.80 -2.81 -48.93
CA SER A 195 -21.28 -2.19 -47.71
C SER A 195 -21.23 -0.67 -47.85
N ARG A 196 -21.94 0.07 -47.00
CA ARG A 196 -21.82 1.53 -46.86
C ARG A 196 -20.98 1.86 -45.63
N PRO A 197 -19.63 1.92 -45.73
CA PRO A 197 -18.75 2.03 -44.56
C PRO A 197 -19.05 3.28 -43.73
N TRP A 198 -19.35 4.42 -44.37
CA TRP A 198 -19.74 5.66 -43.68
C TRP A 198 -20.96 5.51 -42.77
N ARG A 199 -21.94 4.63 -43.10
CA ARG A 199 -23.09 4.36 -42.23
C ARG A 199 -22.71 3.55 -41.00
N SER A 200 -21.75 2.63 -41.14
CA SER A 200 -21.21 1.89 -39.99
C SER A 200 -20.31 2.78 -39.13
N ALA A 201 -19.56 3.70 -39.74
CA ALA A 201 -18.75 4.69 -39.02
C ALA A 201 -19.64 5.67 -38.25
N ALA A 202 -20.61 6.31 -38.90
CA ALA A 202 -21.56 7.22 -38.25
C ALA A 202 -22.39 6.53 -37.15
N ALA A 203 -22.81 5.27 -37.34
CA ALA A 203 -23.48 4.51 -36.30
C ALA A 203 -22.55 4.04 -35.16
N GLY A 204 -21.25 3.88 -35.42
CA GLY A 204 -20.23 3.64 -34.39
C GLY A 204 -19.95 4.91 -33.58
N PHE A 205 -19.75 6.03 -34.26
CA PHE A 205 -19.56 7.36 -33.67
C PHE A 205 -20.77 7.79 -32.84
N GLY A 206 -22.00 7.58 -33.33
CA GLY A 206 -23.22 7.84 -32.54
C GLY A 206 -23.38 6.95 -31.31
N VAL A 207 -22.80 5.73 -31.31
CA VAL A 207 -22.74 4.89 -30.10
C VAL A 207 -21.60 5.35 -29.17
N ALA A 208 -20.45 5.76 -29.70
CA ALA A 208 -19.36 6.32 -28.90
C ALA A 208 -19.78 7.63 -28.22
N LEU A 209 -20.47 8.52 -28.92
CA LEU A 209 -21.07 9.74 -28.36
C LEU A 209 -22.13 9.41 -27.29
N LEU A 210 -22.97 8.39 -27.49
CA LEU A 210 -23.94 7.98 -26.47
C LEU A 210 -23.26 7.40 -25.23
N LEU A 211 -22.20 6.61 -25.40
CA LEU A 211 -21.42 6.07 -24.28
C LEU A 211 -20.68 7.20 -23.55
N ALA A 212 -20.07 8.15 -24.27
CA ALA A 212 -19.45 9.34 -23.67
C ALA A 212 -20.49 10.22 -22.93
N ALA A 213 -21.69 10.41 -23.49
CA ALA A 213 -22.77 11.15 -22.84
C ALA A 213 -23.40 10.44 -21.63
N ILE A 214 -23.06 9.16 -21.39
CA ILE A 214 -23.41 8.42 -20.16
C ILE A 214 -22.22 8.39 -19.20
N ALA A 215 -21.01 8.15 -19.70
CA ALA A 215 -19.79 8.07 -18.90
C ALA A 215 -19.34 9.43 -18.35
N ALA A 216 -19.50 10.52 -19.09
CA ALA A 216 -19.11 11.86 -18.64
C ALA A 216 -19.89 12.33 -17.39
N PRO A 217 -21.24 12.27 -17.32
CA PRO A 217 -21.95 12.63 -16.10
C PRO A 217 -21.74 11.64 -14.95
N LEU A 218 -21.46 10.35 -15.23
CA LEU A 218 -21.13 9.36 -14.18
C LEU A 218 -19.73 9.58 -13.61
N GLY A 219 -18.73 9.85 -14.45
CA GLY A 219 -17.37 10.19 -14.02
C GLY A 219 -17.30 11.56 -13.34
N TYR A 220 -18.10 12.53 -13.80
CA TYR A 220 -18.29 13.79 -13.09
C TYR A 220 -18.89 13.57 -11.69
N LEU A 221 -19.96 12.78 -11.58
CA LEU A 221 -20.54 12.44 -10.28
C LEU A 221 -19.53 11.72 -9.38
N ALA A 222 -18.83 10.69 -9.89
CA ALA A 222 -17.81 9.95 -9.13
C ALA A 222 -16.68 10.85 -8.63
N ARG A 223 -16.24 11.81 -9.46
CA ARG A 223 -15.25 12.83 -9.09
C ARG A 223 -15.76 13.70 -7.95
N GLU A 224 -16.96 14.28 -8.08
CA GLU A 224 -17.56 15.16 -7.06
C GLU A 224 -17.84 14.39 -5.75
N THR A 225 -18.23 13.12 -5.80
CA THR A 225 -18.40 12.27 -4.60
C THR A 225 -17.10 11.80 -3.97
N SER A 226 -15.96 11.92 -4.66
CA SER A 226 -14.63 11.59 -4.12
C SER A 226 -13.93 12.77 -3.44
N LEU A 227 -14.47 13.98 -3.56
CA LEU A 227 -13.91 15.16 -2.90
C LEU A 227 -13.97 14.98 -1.38
N LEU A 228 -12.82 15.14 -0.72
CA LEU A 228 -12.77 15.09 0.74
C LEU A 228 -13.54 16.31 1.31
N PRO A 229 -14.33 16.14 2.39
CA PRO A 229 -14.88 17.27 3.12
C PRO A 229 -13.79 18.26 3.55
N VAL A 230 -14.13 19.54 3.65
CA VAL A 230 -13.17 20.61 4.02
C VAL A 230 -12.59 20.43 5.44
N THR A 231 -13.31 19.70 6.29
CA THR A 231 -12.89 19.24 7.62
C THR A 231 -13.39 17.81 7.82
N VAL A 232 -12.51 16.89 8.22
CA VAL A 232 -12.79 15.46 8.43
C VAL A 232 -12.17 15.05 9.76
N ASP A 233 -12.92 14.33 10.59
CA ASP A 233 -12.38 13.61 11.74
C ASP A 233 -11.69 12.34 11.24
N MET A 234 -10.44 12.08 11.64
CA MET A 234 -9.70 10.89 11.23
C MET A 234 -10.39 9.59 11.71
N ALA A 235 -11.18 9.65 12.78
CA ALA A 235 -11.99 8.55 13.30
C ALA A 235 -13.37 8.37 12.60
N SER A 236 -13.66 9.11 11.52
CA SER A 236 -15.00 9.11 10.90
C SER A 236 -15.36 7.89 10.03
N GLY A 237 -14.47 6.91 9.91
CA GLY A 237 -14.71 5.68 9.17
C GLY A 237 -15.78 4.77 9.81
N PRO A 238 -16.40 3.86 9.04
CA PRO A 238 -17.41 2.95 9.56
C PRO A 238 -16.81 1.97 10.57
N ALA A 239 -17.35 1.93 11.79
CA ALA A 239 -16.89 1.03 12.84
C ALA A 239 -17.11 -0.46 12.49
N ASP A 240 -16.02 -1.21 12.44
CA ASP A 240 -16.00 -2.68 12.51
C ASP A 240 -15.73 -3.10 13.97
N LEU A 241 -16.40 -4.17 14.40
CA LEU A 241 -16.34 -4.69 15.76
C LEU A 241 -15.55 -5.99 15.88
N GLY A 242 -15.03 -6.55 14.77
CA GLY A 242 -14.15 -7.71 14.79
C GLY A 242 -14.80 -8.97 15.38
N GLY A 243 -16.10 -9.15 15.13
CA GLY A 243 -16.93 -10.19 15.74
C GLY A 243 -17.43 -9.90 17.17
N GLY A 244 -16.87 -8.89 17.84
CA GLY A 244 -17.31 -8.43 19.16
C GLY A 244 -18.63 -7.67 19.16
N THR A 245 -19.23 -7.50 20.34
CA THR A 245 -20.40 -6.63 20.55
C THR A 245 -19.97 -5.24 21.00
N ALA A 246 -20.42 -4.19 20.34
CA ALA A 246 -20.21 -2.81 20.76
C ALA A 246 -20.86 -2.49 22.13
N LEU A 247 -20.29 -1.51 22.84
CA LEU A 247 -21.01 -0.82 23.91
C LEU A 247 -22.33 -0.21 23.40
N ALA A 248 -23.37 -0.25 24.24
CA ALA A 248 -24.75 0.04 23.83
C ALA A 248 -25.05 1.53 23.67
N HIS A 249 -24.44 2.16 22.66
CA HIS A 249 -24.66 3.57 22.33
C HIS A 249 -25.88 3.78 21.45
N ALA A 250 -26.79 4.66 21.89
CA ALA A 250 -27.95 5.05 21.11
C ALA A 250 -27.53 6.03 20.01
N HIS A 251 -28.01 5.83 18.78
CA HIS A 251 -27.83 6.78 17.68
C HIS A 251 -28.55 8.11 18.00
N GLY A 252 -27.79 9.07 18.54
CA GLY A 252 -28.24 10.41 18.90
C GLY A 252 -27.06 11.38 18.84
N THR A 253 -27.30 12.56 18.27
CA THR A 253 -26.28 13.60 18.04
C THR A 253 -25.83 14.28 19.33
N GLU A 254 -24.55 14.66 19.39
CA GLU A 254 -24.01 15.70 20.28
C GLU A 254 -24.16 15.46 21.79
N ALA A 255 -23.66 14.33 22.27
CA ALA A 255 -23.04 14.23 23.60
C ALA A 255 -21.94 13.16 23.58
N ALA A 256 -20.76 13.48 24.13
CA ALA A 256 -19.77 12.46 24.43
C ALA A 256 -20.37 11.44 25.41
N ALA A 257 -20.05 10.15 25.23
CA ALA A 257 -20.53 9.11 26.12
C ALA A 257 -20.07 9.38 27.57
N PRO A 258 -20.89 9.13 28.60
CA PRO A 258 -20.46 9.26 29.99
C PRO A 258 -19.27 8.33 30.29
N GLY A 259 -18.07 8.90 30.42
CA GLY A 259 -16.81 8.16 30.57
C GLY A 259 -15.88 8.17 29.36
N ALA A 260 -16.23 8.87 28.27
CA ALA A 260 -15.33 9.06 27.12
C ALA A 260 -14.10 9.92 27.49
N VAL A 261 -12.96 9.62 26.87
CA VAL A 261 -11.66 10.28 27.12
C VAL A 261 -11.18 10.98 25.84
N SER A 262 -10.63 12.19 25.97
CA SER A 262 -10.02 12.90 24.84
C SER A 262 -8.61 12.39 24.57
N VAL A 263 -8.23 12.25 23.30
CA VAL A 263 -6.84 11.97 22.90
C VAL A 263 -5.86 12.98 23.51
N SER A 264 -6.26 14.24 23.67
CA SER A 264 -5.46 15.30 24.33
C SER A 264 -5.08 15.00 25.79
N ASP A 265 -5.77 14.05 26.43
CA ASP A 265 -5.64 13.74 27.85
C ASP A 265 -4.85 12.43 28.07
N LEU A 266 -4.58 11.68 26.99
CA LEU A 266 -3.82 10.42 26.97
C LEU A 266 -2.31 10.71 26.87
N THR A 267 -1.79 11.49 27.82
CA THR A 267 -0.45 12.07 27.81
C THR A 267 0.55 11.33 28.69
N GLY A 268 1.84 11.38 28.34
CA GLY A 268 2.90 10.94 29.25
C GLY A 268 3.15 11.91 30.42
N PRO A 269 4.07 11.58 31.35
CA PRO A 269 4.20 12.28 32.63
C PRO A 269 4.48 13.78 32.49
N ARG A 270 3.48 14.62 32.82
CA ARG A 270 3.57 16.08 32.75
C ARG A 270 4.25 16.71 33.98
N ASP A 271 4.17 16.06 35.14
CA ASP A 271 4.96 16.39 36.32
C ASP A 271 6.34 15.71 36.29
N GLY A 272 7.27 16.19 37.12
CA GLY A 272 8.64 15.66 37.23
C GLY A 272 9.65 16.36 36.31
N GLU A 273 10.92 16.35 36.73
CA GLU A 273 12.03 16.68 35.85
C GLU A 273 12.30 15.46 34.95
N PRO A 274 12.43 15.64 33.62
CA PRO A 274 12.84 14.58 32.71
C PRO A 274 14.34 14.30 32.87
N ASP A 275 14.72 13.03 32.76
CA ASP A 275 16.12 12.59 32.81
C ASP A 275 16.91 13.11 31.61
N GLN A 276 16.27 13.19 30.44
CA GLN A 276 16.85 13.77 29.22
C GLN A 276 15.94 14.79 28.54
N ARG A 277 16.55 15.88 28.05
CA ARG A 277 15.88 16.96 27.31
C ARG A 277 16.53 17.16 25.95
N PHE A 278 15.74 17.09 24.88
CA PHE A 278 16.18 17.33 23.52
C PHE A 278 15.44 18.52 22.88
N THR A 279 16.04 19.14 21.88
CA THR A 279 15.39 20.17 21.06
C THR A 279 15.71 19.91 19.60
N LEU A 280 14.66 19.81 18.77
CA LEU A 280 14.76 19.52 17.34
C LEU A 280 14.14 20.69 16.56
N THR A 281 14.99 21.48 15.92
CA THR A 281 14.58 22.61 15.08
C THR A 281 14.38 22.12 13.66
N ALA A 282 13.14 22.08 13.18
CA ALA A 282 12.83 21.78 11.78
C ALA A 282 13.14 23.03 10.92
N GLU A 283 14.14 22.94 10.04
CA GLU A 283 14.59 24.03 9.18
C GLU A 283 15.09 23.58 7.80
N LYS A 284 14.93 24.43 6.79
CA LYS A 284 15.43 24.21 5.43
C LYS A 284 16.93 24.46 5.31
N LYS A 285 17.65 23.56 4.62
CA LYS A 285 19.09 23.69 4.33
C LYS A 285 19.44 23.08 2.97
N THR A 286 20.34 23.74 2.26
CA THR A 286 21.23 23.06 1.31
C THR A 286 22.27 22.26 2.11
N VAL A 287 22.28 20.93 1.98
CA VAL A 287 23.31 20.05 2.59
C VAL A 287 24.19 19.47 1.48
N GLN A 288 25.47 19.21 1.76
CA GLN A 288 26.36 18.50 0.83
C GLN A 288 26.49 17.02 1.22
N LEU A 289 26.29 16.15 0.24
CA LEU A 289 26.60 14.72 0.34
C LEU A 289 28.12 14.49 0.20
N SER A 290 28.59 13.30 0.57
CA SER A 290 30.04 12.96 0.55
C SER A 290 30.74 13.16 -0.80
N SER A 291 30.03 13.05 -1.92
CA SER A 291 30.54 13.30 -3.28
C SER A 291 30.65 14.78 -3.65
N GLY A 292 30.22 15.70 -2.77
CA GLY A 292 30.12 17.14 -3.04
C GLY A 292 28.85 17.56 -3.78
N LYS A 293 27.92 16.63 -4.08
CA LYS A 293 26.56 16.99 -4.53
C LYS A 293 25.86 17.79 -3.44
N SER A 294 25.18 18.87 -3.84
CA SER A 294 24.29 19.62 -2.94
C SER A 294 22.85 19.13 -3.08
N VAL A 295 22.13 19.00 -1.97
CA VAL A 295 20.71 18.62 -1.90
C VAL A 295 19.94 19.64 -1.09
N GLU A 296 18.75 20.01 -1.56
CA GLU A 296 17.83 20.88 -0.81
C GLU A 296 17.00 20.02 0.13
N ALA A 297 17.27 20.15 1.43
CA ALA A 297 16.71 19.32 2.49
C ALA A 297 15.87 20.13 3.47
N TRP A 298 14.92 19.45 4.11
CA TRP A 298 14.30 19.85 5.36
C TRP A 298 14.99 19.05 6.46
N THR A 299 15.46 19.71 7.51
CA THR A 299 16.44 19.15 8.44
C THR A 299 16.02 19.34 9.88
N PHE A 300 16.35 18.39 10.75
CA PHE A 300 16.36 18.65 12.19
C PHE A 300 17.75 19.14 12.60
N ASN A 301 17.82 20.29 13.27
CA ASN A 301 19.05 20.95 13.73
C ASN A 301 20.11 21.17 12.63
N GLY A 302 19.69 21.29 11.37
CA GLY A 302 20.55 21.66 10.25
C GLY A 302 21.32 20.53 9.57
N GLN A 303 21.01 19.27 9.87
CA GLN A 303 21.68 18.07 9.33
C GLN A 303 20.69 17.05 8.74
N ILE A 304 21.19 16.16 7.86
CA ILE A 304 20.50 14.95 7.40
C ILE A 304 21.38 13.70 7.65
N PRO A 305 20.86 12.64 8.29
CA PRO A 305 19.61 12.61 9.05
C PRO A 305 19.64 13.60 10.22
N GLY A 306 18.49 13.82 10.87
CA GLY A 306 18.40 14.50 12.14
C GLY A 306 19.29 13.86 13.22
N PRO A 307 19.58 14.57 14.33
CA PRO A 307 20.41 14.05 15.42
C PRO A 307 19.91 12.69 15.92
N GLN A 308 20.84 11.77 16.21
CA GLN A 308 20.48 10.57 16.96
C GLN A 308 20.04 10.96 18.37
N LEU A 309 18.85 10.49 18.76
CA LEU A 309 18.39 10.50 20.13
C LEU A 309 18.81 9.17 20.75
N ARG A 310 19.50 9.19 21.91
CA ARG A 310 19.91 7.98 22.62
C ARG A 310 19.60 8.11 24.10
N MET A 311 18.86 7.15 24.62
CA MET A 311 18.26 7.17 25.95
C MET A 311 18.29 5.79 26.59
N LYS A 312 18.09 5.70 27.91
CA LYS A 312 17.92 4.42 28.60
C LYS A 312 16.46 4.07 28.79
N GLN A 313 16.20 2.77 28.93
CA GLN A 313 14.93 2.24 29.38
C GLN A 313 14.52 2.83 30.74
N GLY A 314 13.27 3.28 30.84
CA GLY A 314 12.70 3.89 32.04
C GLY A 314 13.14 5.33 32.32
N GLU A 315 13.86 6.00 31.42
CA GLU A 315 14.07 7.45 31.49
C GLU A 315 12.81 8.21 31.07
N LEU A 316 12.49 9.29 31.80
CA LEU A 316 11.47 10.27 31.39
C LEU A 316 12.10 11.23 30.39
N ILE A 317 11.61 11.21 29.16
CA ILE A 317 12.14 11.98 28.04
C ILE A 317 11.29 13.22 27.80
N GLU A 318 11.92 14.34 27.47
CA GLU A 318 11.25 15.53 26.96
C GLU A 318 11.90 15.99 25.64
N VAL A 319 11.12 16.09 24.56
CA VAL A 319 11.60 16.58 23.27
C VAL A 319 10.79 17.79 22.84
N THR A 320 11.44 18.93 22.62
CA THR A 320 10.80 20.11 22.06
C THR A 320 11.08 20.24 20.56
N LEU A 321 10.06 20.05 19.74
CA LEU A 321 10.03 20.44 18.33
C LEU A 321 9.89 21.96 18.23
N VAL A 322 10.70 22.59 17.38
CA VAL A 322 10.54 23.99 16.96
C VAL A 322 10.46 24.02 15.43
N ASN A 323 9.35 24.48 14.86
CA ASN A 323 9.29 24.71 13.41
C ASN A 323 9.81 26.11 13.10
N LYS A 324 10.89 26.22 12.33
CA LYS A 324 11.49 27.50 11.97
C LYS A 324 10.94 28.06 10.65
N ASP A 325 10.92 27.24 9.60
CA ASP A 325 10.62 27.70 8.23
C ASP A 325 10.00 26.61 7.31
N ILE A 326 9.38 25.56 7.87
CA ILE A 326 8.61 24.55 7.13
C ILE A 326 7.15 25.02 7.03
N GLU A 327 6.75 25.64 5.90
CA GLU A 327 5.49 26.40 5.81
C GLU A 327 4.23 25.52 5.88
N GLY A 328 4.33 24.25 5.46
CA GLY A 328 3.28 23.24 5.62
C GLY A 328 3.14 22.70 7.04
N GLY A 329 3.90 23.20 8.01
CA GLY A 329 3.95 22.65 9.37
C GLY A 329 4.88 21.45 9.50
N ALA A 330 5.08 20.99 10.73
CA ALA A 330 5.83 19.76 11.05
C ALA A 330 5.29 19.11 12.34
N THR A 331 5.56 17.83 12.53
CA THR A 331 5.38 17.11 13.80
C THR A 331 6.56 16.16 14.06
N ILE A 332 6.49 15.31 15.09
CA ILE A 332 7.40 14.17 15.28
C ILE A 332 6.54 12.97 15.70
N HIS A 333 6.50 11.94 14.85
CA HIS A 333 6.07 10.60 15.22
C HIS A 333 7.29 9.75 15.65
N TRP A 334 7.06 8.81 16.55
CA TRP A 334 8.08 7.98 17.22
C TRP A 334 8.01 6.54 16.69
N HIS A 335 8.39 6.35 15.44
CA HIS A 335 8.17 5.11 14.69
C HIS A 335 8.65 3.87 15.45
N GLY A 336 7.65 3.05 15.85
CA GLY A 336 7.82 1.80 16.58
C GLY A 336 8.02 1.92 18.09
N LEU A 337 8.12 3.13 18.66
CA LEU A 337 8.15 3.32 20.11
C LEU A 337 6.73 3.55 20.62
N ASP A 338 6.19 2.64 21.44
CA ASP A 338 4.83 2.81 21.97
C ASP A 338 4.82 3.91 23.04
N VAL A 339 4.52 5.13 22.62
CA VAL A 339 4.29 6.31 23.48
C VAL A 339 2.80 6.42 23.84
N PRO A 340 2.41 7.23 24.85
CA PRO A 340 1.01 7.59 25.08
C PRO A 340 0.44 8.37 23.89
N ASN A 341 -0.82 8.10 23.52
CA ASN A 341 -1.39 8.54 22.23
C ASN A 341 -1.33 10.05 21.96
N ALA A 342 -1.38 10.91 22.99
CA ALA A 342 -1.23 12.36 22.82
C ALA A 342 0.16 12.82 22.32
N GLU A 343 1.19 11.97 22.45
CA GLU A 343 2.57 12.25 22.06
C GLU A 343 2.92 11.66 20.68
N ASP A 344 2.00 10.94 20.02
CA ASP A 344 2.24 10.14 18.80
C ASP A 344 2.53 10.95 17.51
N GLY A 345 2.29 12.26 17.51
CA GLY A 345 2.73 13.14 16.41
C GLY A 345 1.83 13.23 15.18
N VAL A 346 0.75 12.46 15.06
CA VAL A 346 -0.12 12.44 13.87
C VAL A 346 -0.96 13.71 13.78
N ALA A 347 -0.65 14.55 12.80
CA ALA A 347 -1.33 15.82 12.59
C ALA A 347 -2.79 15.62 12.15
N GLY A 348 -3.72 16.15 12.94
CA GLY A 348 -5.17 16.03 12.74
C GLY A 348 -5.81 14.78 13.36
N ALA A 349 -5.04 13.90 14.01
CA ALA A 349 -5.55 12.76 14.78
C ALA A 349 -5.18 12.85 16.27
N THR A 350 -3.90 13.05 16.59
CA THR A 350 -3.40 13.09 17.98
C THR A 350 -2.89 14.46 18.42
N GLN A 351 -2.51 15.31 17.46
CA GLN A 351 -2.20 16.72 17.68
C GLN A 351 -2.55 17.60 16.48
N ASN A 352 -2.31 18.91 16.56
CA ASN A 352 -2.22 19.77 15.37
C ASN A 352 -0.77 19.83 14.85
N ALA A 353 -0.60 20.16 13.57
CA ALA A 353 0.68 20.51 12.98
C ALA A 353 1.32 21.73 13.68
N VAL A 354 2.64 21.72 13.87
CA VAL A 354 3.39 22.85 14.45
C VAL A 354 3.80 23.80 13.32
N MET A 355 3.29 25.03 13.31
CA MET A 355 3.50 25.97 12.21
C MET A 355 4.79 26.81 12.38
N PRO A 356 5.31 27.49 11.34
CA PRO A 356 6.53 28.29 11.45
C PRO A 356 6.47 29.34 12.57
N GLY A 357 7.46 29.31 13.46
CA GLY A 357 7.54 30.13 14.66
C GLY A 357 6.91 29.51 15.92
N GLU A 358 6.29 28.34 15.81
CA GLU A 358 5.69 27.61 16.92
C GLU A 358 6.58 26.46 17.40
N SER A 359 6.22 25.89 18.55
CA SER A 359 6.91 24.77 19.18
C SER A 359 5.94 23.83 19.89
N HIS A 360 6.24 22.53 19.92
CA HIS A 360 5.51 21.51 20.66
C HIS A 360 6.48 20.68 21.51
N THR A 361 6.06 20.25 22.70
CA THR A 361 6.91 19.51 23.65
C THR A 361 6.28 18.17 24.00
N TYR A 362 6.87 17.10 23.47
CA TYR A 362 6.51 15.72 23.72
C TYR A 362 7.14 15.25 25.04
N ARG A 363 6.41 14.48 25.86
CA ARG A 363 6.92 13.86 27.10
C ARG A 363 6.38 12.45 27.28
N PHE A 364 7.28 11.47 27.33
CA PHE A 364 6.97 10.04 27.49
C PHE A 364 8.09 9.35 28.30
N ILE A 365 7.81 8.14 28.80
CA ILE A 365 8.84 7.24 29.34
C ILE A 365 9.28 6.33 28.20
N ALA A 366 10.59 6.10 28.05
CA ALA A 366 11.10 5.12 27.08
C ALA A 366 11.05 3.71 27.69
N GLU A 367 9.93 2.99 27.55
CA GLU A 367 9.72 1.70 28.24
C GLU A 367 10.32 0.50 27.47
N GLN A 368 10.44 0.61 26.14
CA GLN A 368 10.93 -0.42 25.23
C GLN A 368 12.41 -0.19 24.88
N THR A 369 13.23 -1.24 24.94
CA THR A 369 14.62 -1.20 24.43
C THR A 369 14.67 -1.54 22.96
N GLY A 370 15.43 -0.81 22.14
CA GLY A 370 15.53 -1.16 20.72
C GLY A 370 16.11 -0.09 19.80
N THR A 371 16.01 -0.39 18.50
CA THR A 371 16.38 0.47 17.37
C THR A 371 15.11 1.01 16.72
N TYR A 372 14.83 2.29 17.01
CA TYR A 372 13.68 3.04 16.52
C TYR A 372 14.15 4.21 15.66
N TRP A 373 13.20 4.95 15.11
CA TRP A 373 13.47 6.20 14.41
C TRP A 373 12.31 7.18 14.63
N TYR A 374 12.49 8.43 14.21
CA TYR A 374 11.48 9.46 14.35
C TYR A 374 11.39 10.26 13.06
N HIS A 375 10.20 10.71 12.69
CA HIS A 375 9.98 11.52 11.48
C HIS A 375 8.80 12.47 11.60
N SER A 376 8.69 13.45 10.69
CA SER A 376 7.49 14.29 10.59
C SER A 376 6.30 13.46 10.09
N HIS A 377 5.17 13.58 10.79
CA HIS A 377 3.88 13.02 10.41
C HIS A 377 2.87 14.14 10.06
N GLN A 378 3.42 15.16 9.40
CA GLN A 378 2.73 16.23 8.68
C GLN A 378 3.42 16.33 7.33
N HIS A 379 2.64 16.20 6.26
CA HIS A 379 3.06 16.00 4.88
C HIS A 379 4.15 14.92 4.75
N SER A 380 3.99 13.78 5.42
CA SER A 380 4.98 12.69 5.56
C SER A 380 5.73 12.43 4.26
N ARG A 381 5.00 12.27 3.14
CA ARG A 381 5.58 11.97 1.82
C ARG A 381 6.55 13.04 1.29
N GLU A 382 6.34 14.32 1.61
CA GLU A 382 7.27 15.40 1.25
C GLU A 382 8.32 15.65 2.34
N ALA A 383 7.93 15.53 3.60
CA ALA A 383 8.77 15.80 4.76
C ALA A 383 9.87 14.76 4.96
N VAL A 384 9.53 13.47 4.88
CA VAL A 384 10.48 12.35 4.96
C VAL A 384 11.42 12.37 3.76
N ALA A 385 10.90 12.48 2.54
CA ALA A 385 11.69 12.56 1.29
C ALA A 385 12.60 13.80 1.19
N LYS A 386 12.46 14.77 2.11
CA LYS A 386 13.35 15.93 2.24
C LYS A 386 14.25 15.89 3.47
N GLY A 387 14.07 14.94 4.41
CA GLY A 387 14.99 14.70 5.51
C GLY A 387 14.50 15.06 6.93
N LEU A 388 13.20 15.30 7.14
CA LEU A 388 12.63 15.42 8.49
C LEU A 388 12.48 14.04 9.15
N PHE A 389 13.61 13.36 9.39
CA PHE A 389 13.71 12.12 10.13
C PHE A 389 15.07 11.98 10.83
N GLY A 390 15.18 11.14 11.86
CA GLY A 390 16.42 10.78 12.57
C GLY A 390 16.28 9.47 13.33
N SER A 391 17.37 8.96 13.93
CA SER A 391 17.34 7.68 14.69
C SER A 391 17.05 7.89 16.17
N LEU A 392 16.38 6.92 16.80
CA LEU A 392 16.11 6.87 18.23
C LEU A 392 16.55 5.50 18.77
N ILE A 393 17.51 5.49 19.68
CA ILE A 393 18.05 4.27 20.29
C ILE A 393 17.69 4.26 21.77
N VAL A 394 17.06 3.18 22.24
CA VAL A 394 16.81 2.96 23.67
C VAL A 394 17.69 1.81 24.16
N ASP A 395 18.70 2.15 24.96
CA ASP A 395 19.59 1.19 25.62
C ASP A 395 18.90 0.57 26.86
N PRO A 396 19.21 -0.70 27.20
CA PRO A 396 18.70 -1.31 28.43
C PRO A 396 19.19 -0.57 29.69
N ALA A 397 18.32 -0.50 30.72
CA ALA A 397 18.72 -0.02 32.04
C ALA A 397 19.77 -0.96 32.65
N SER A 398 20.73 -0.42 33.43
CA SER A 398 21.72 -1.29 34.09
C SER A 398 21.08 -2.13 35.20
N SER A 399 21.62 -3.32 35.44
CA SER A 399 21.13 -4.24 36.47
C SER A 399 21.10 -3.65 37.89
N ALA A 400 21.93 -2.65 38.18
CA ALA A 400 21.88 -1.87 39.41
C ALA A 400 20.69 -0.89 39.43
N GLU A 401 20.44 -0.16 38.35
CA GLU A 401 19.35 0.83 38.23
C GLU A 401 17.96 0.16 38.27
N VAL A 402 17.82 -1.06 37.76
CA VAL A 402 16.60 -1.88 37.90
C VAL A 402 16.35 -2.23 39.38
N SER A 403 17.40 -2.50 40.16
CA SER A 403 17.26 -2.96 41.55
C SER A 403 16.78 -1.89 42.54
N GLU A 404 17.05 -0.61 42.28
CA GLU A 404 16.59 0.50 43.15
C GLU A 404 15.16 0.96 42.81
N ARG A 405 14.66 0.71 41.58
CA ARG A 405 13.39 1.29 41.11
C ARG A 405 12.14 0.53 41.59
N GLY A 406 12.30 -0.71 42.04
CA GLY A 406 11.27 -1.52 42.68
C GLY A 406 10.32 -2.25 41.72
N SER A 407 9.81 -3.41 42.14
CA SER A 407 8.95 -4.27 41.32
C SER A 407 7.47 -3.84 41.35
N GLU A 408 7.16 -2.68 40.77
CA GLU A 408 5.81 -2.45 40.24
C GLU A 408 5.71 -3.15 38.87
N THR A 409 4.58 -3.81 38.60
CA THR A 409 4.49 -4.81 37.53
C THR A 409 4.15 -4.18 36.18
N PHE A 410 5.18 -3.86 35.40
CA PHE A 410 5.08 -3.58 33.97
C PHE A 410 4.98 -4.90 33.17
N PRO A 411 4.35 -4.91 31.98
CA PRO A 411 4.34 -6.08 31.10
C PRO A 411 5.71 -6.27 30.43
N ASP A 412 6.56 -7.09 31.06
CA ASP A 412 7.82 -7.53 30.47
C ASP A 412 7.60 -8.18 29.09
N THR A 413 8.27 -7.67 28.06
CA THR A 413 8.33 -8.24 26.70
C THR A 413 9.22 -9.48 26.72
N GLY A 414 8.69 -10.54 27.35
CA GLY A 414 9.31 -11.73 27.95
C GLY A 414 10.71 -12.23 27.52
N VAL A 415 11.75 -11.44 27.80
CA VAL A 415 13.20 -11.74 27.87
C VAL A 415 13.69 -12.59 29.05
N VAL A 416 13.01 -13.68 29.46
CA VAL A 416 13.43 -14.45 30.66
C VAL A 416 14.76 -15.18 30.44
N THR A 417 15.84 -14.56 30.92
CA THR A 417 17.20 -15.14 30.98
C THR A 417 17.40 -15.88 32.31
N ASP A 418 17.04 -17.17 32.35
CA ASP A 418 17.19 -17.97 33.59
C ASP A 418 18.65 -18.37 33.85
N GLY A 419 19.16 -17.95 35.02
CA GLY A 419 20.50 -18.28 35.49
C GLY A 419 20.48 -19.58 36.29
N SER A 420 21.08 -20.64 35.75
CA SER A 420 21.08 -21.98 36.35
C SER A 420 21.64 -22.02 37.78
N ASP A 421 20.84 -22.45 38.77
CA ASP A 421 21.19 -23.47 39.79
C ASP A 421 20.14 -23.57 40.94
N ILE A 422 19.22 -24.55 40.89
CA ILE A 422 18.55 -25.11 42.09
C ILE A 422 18.47 -26.65 42.01
N GLU A 423 18.66 -27.30 43.16
CA GLU A 423 18.78 -28.76 43.30
C GLU A 423 17.46 -29.56 43.26
N GLN A 424 17.59 -30.89 43.23
CA GLN A 424 16.51 -31.87 43.09
C GLN A 424 15.54 -31.91 44.28
N GLY A 425 14.23 -31.90 43.99
CA GLY A 425 13.16 -32.22 44.94
C GLY A 425 12.07 -33.08 44.30
N THR A 426 11.72 -34.20 44.92
CA THR A 426 10.77 -35.21 44.40
C THR A 426 9.41 -35.20 45.11
N GLU A 427 8.43 -35.91 44.51
CA GLU A 427 7.10 -36.32 45.05
C GLU A 427 5.91 -35.38 44.76
N GLN A 428 4.64 -35.83 44.62
CA GLN A 428 4.02 -37.08 44.11
C GLN A 428 2.48 -36.83 43.95
N ASN A 429 1.86 -37.38 42.90
CA ASN A 429 0.46 -37.87 42.83
C ASN A 429 -0.77 -37.01 43.25
N ALA A 430 -1.50 -36.55 42.22
CA ALA A 430 -2.92 -36.92 41.93
C ALA A 430 -4.13 -36.25 42.70
N PRO A 431 -5.37 -36.29 42.15
CA PRO A 431 -6.39 -35.24 42.37
C PRO A 431 -7.75 -35.68 42.97
N SER A 432 -8.66 -34.70 43.21
CA SER A 432 -10.13 -34.80 43.41
C SER A 432 -10.72 -33.37 43.58
N ASP A 433 -12.01 -33.03 43.42
CA ASP A 433 -13.17 -33.62 42.70
C ASP A 433 -14.28 -32.55 42.53
N GLU A 434 -15.41 -32.88 41.88
CA GLU A 434 -16.47 -31.95 41.44
C GLU A 434 -17.46 -31.42 42.52
N ALA A 435 -18.14 -30.33 42.11
CA ALA A 435 -19.57 -30.00 42.33
C ALA A 435 -20.13 -29.62 43.72
N ALA A 436 -20.87 -28.50 43.74
CA ALA A 436 -22.27 -28.46 44.20
C ALA A 436 -22.98 -27.17 43.73
N ALA A 437 -24.28 -27.25 43.40
CA ALA A 437 -25.17 -26.11 43.24
C ALA A 437 -26.60 -26.50 43.63
N THR A 438 -27.32 -25.66 44.41
CA THR A 438 -28.81 -25.56 44.38
C THR A 438 -29.38 -24.42 45.24
N GLU A 439 -30.43 -23.80 44.69
CA GLU A 439 -31.64 -23.23 45.33
C GLU A 439 -31.64 -21.95 46.19
N GLN A 440 -32.65 -21.11 45.89
CA GLN A 440 -33.15 -19.98 46.68
C GLN A 440 -34.10 -20.47 47.80
N PRO A 441 -34.65 -19.56 48.63
CA PRO A 441 -36.07 -19.24 48.38
C PRO A 441 -36.45 -17.76 48.59
N ASP A 442 -37.61 -17.37 48.03
CA ASP A 442 -38.19 -16.02 48.17
C ASP A 442 -38.91 -15.79 49.51
N GLY A 443 -39.02 -14.52 49.94
CA GLY A 443 -39.86 -14.13 51.09
C GLY A 443 -39.98 -12.61 51.30
N ASN A 444 -41.20 -12.07 51.15
CA ASN A 444 -41.52 -10.65 51.33
C ASN A 444 -42.63 -10.46 52.38
N THR A 445 -42.46 -9.53 53.33
CA THR A 445 -43.56 -8.64 53.81
C THR A 445 -43.03 -7.47 54.65
N ASP A 446 -43.15 -6.26 54.10
CA ASP A 446 -43.76 -5.03 54.67
C ASP A 446 -43.46 -4.53 56.12
N GLY A 447 -43.43 -3.21 56.30
CA GLY A 447 -43.18 -2.55 57.58
C GLY A 447 -42.89 -1.04 57.51
N GLY A 448 -43.77 -0.23 56.93
CA GLY A 448 -43.53 1.21 56.73
C GLY A 448 -43.96 2.16 57.87
N THR A 449 -43.25 3.29 57.98
CA THR A 449 -43.76 4.55 58.59
C THR A 449 -43.23 5.76 57.83
N GLY A 450 -44.08 6.74 57.52
CA GLY A 450 -43.67 8.02 56.94
C GLY A 450 -43.94 9.20 57.87
N THR A 451 -43.18 10.28 57.73
CA THR A 451 -43.51 11.61 58.29
C THR A 451 -43.08 12.69 57.30
N THR A 452 -43.89 13.74 57.15
CA THR A 452 -43.79 14.71 56.06
C THR A 452 -43.45 16.12 56.57
N THR A 453 -42.55 16.85 55.89
CA THR A 453 -42.62 18.32 55.80
C THR A 453 -41.83 18.86 54.59
N VAL A 454 -42.39 19.88 53.95
CA VAL A 454 -41.91 20.65 52.77
C VAL A 454 -42.45 22.09 52.99
N PRO A 455 -41.67 23.19 52.83
CA PRO A 455 -41.74 23.97 51.58
C PRO A 455 -40.52 24.87 51.20
N ASN A 456 -40.64 25.44 49.99
CA ASN A 456 -39.74 26.40 49.32
C ASN A 456 -39.42 27.71 50.08
N ALA A 457 -38.30 28.34 49.70
CA ALA A 457 -38.17 29.79 49.56
C ALA A 457 -37.08 30.14 48.50
N GLU A 458 -37.25 31.24 47.77
CA GLU A 458 -36.19 31.88 46.97
C GLU A 458 -35.26 32.72 47.88
N PRO A 459 -34.11 33.21 47.38
CA PRO A 459 -34.02 34.66 47.27
C PRO A 459 -33.32 35.23 46.01
N THR A 460 -33.53 36.52 45.82
CA THR A 460 -33.22 37.39 44.67
C THR A 460 -31.76 37.83 44.50
N LEU A 461 -31.49 38.34 43.28
CA LEU A 461 -30.36 39.20 42.85
C LEU A 461 -29.94 40.33 43.83
N PRO A 462 -28.74 40.89 43.60
CA PRO A 462 -28.51 42.33 43.57
C PRO A 462 -28.16 42.86 42.16
N ALA A 463 -28.51 44.11 41.88
CA ALA A 463 -28.00 44.94 40.76
C ALA A 463 -27.00 45.99 41.33
N GLU A 464 -26.37 46.93 40.62
CA GLU A 464 -26.55 47.52 39.28
C GLU A 464 -25.27 48.34 38.90
N GLY A 465 -25.01 48.67 37.62
CA GLY A 465 -24.16 49.84 37.26
C GLY A 465 -23.01 49.70 36.23
N THR A 466 -23.25 50.28 35.04
CA THR A 466 -22.35 51.01 34.09
C THR A 466 -20.85 51.22 34.43
N ALA A 467 -19.89 51.30 33.49
CA ALA A 467 -19.90 51.88 32.12
C ALA A 467 -18.74 51.32 31.21
N PRO A 468 -18.58 51.71 29.92
CA PRO A 468 -17.85 50.91 28.92
C PRO A 468 -16.40 51.34 28.56
N ILE A 469 -15.64 50.38 28.02
CA ILE A 469 -14.40 50.49 27.21
C ILE A 469 -14.45 49.28 26.23
N GLY A 470 -14.03 49.32 24.96
CA GLY A 470 -13.55 50.41 24.10
C GLY A 470 -12.82 49.84 22.89
N THR A 471 -13.22 50.16 21.66
CA THR A 471 -12.64 49.62 20.41
C THR A 471 -11.41 50.41 19.95
N PRO A 472 -10.34 49.73 19.49
CA PRO A 472 -9.47 50.19 18.42
C PRO A 472 -9.92 49.51 17.10
N ASP A 473 -10.49 50.22 16.13
CA ASP A 473 -9.83 51.13 15.18
C ASP A 473 -8.70 50.46 14.37
N ALA A 474 -8.98 50.22 13.08
CA ALA A 474 -8.02 49.84 12.07
C ALA A 474 -7.42 51.09 11.38
N PRO A 475 -6.13 51.06 10.96
CA PRO A 475 -5.60 52.04 10.02
C PRO A 475 -6.08 51.72 8.59
N ALA A 476 -6.29 52.76 7.77
CA ALA A 476 -6.79 52.64 6.40
C ALA A 476 -5.76 53.07 5.34
N ASP A 477 -5.97 52.57 4.13
CA ASP A 477 -5.52 53.05 2.81
C ASP A 477 -4.00 53.18 2.50
N GLY A 478 -3.55 52.47 1.46
CA GLY A 478 -2.33 52.83 0.73
C GLY A 478 -1.72 51.78 -0.20
N PHE A 479 -2.18 51.70 -1.45
CA PHE A 479 -1.51 51.19 -2.69
C PHE A 479 -0.61 49.92 -2.59
N ALA A 480 -0.76 48.90 -3.43
CA ALA A 480 -1.03 48.96 -4.88
C ALA A 480 -1.57 47.63 -5.46
N ASP A 481 -2.12 47.71 -6.67
CA ASP A 481 -2.39 46.56 -7.55
C ASP A 481 -1.08 46.01 -8.12
N HIS A 482 -0.84 44.69 -7.96
CA HIS A 482 -0.09 43.89 -8.93
C HIS A 482 -0.41 42.40 -8.85
N GLY A 483 -1.03 41.87 -9.91
CA GLY A 483 -0.66 40.58 -10.51
C GLY A 483 -1.19 39.30 -9.86
N THR A 484 -2.27 38.76 -10.42
CA THR A 484 -2.61 37.33 -10.28
C THR A 484 -1.53 36.47 -10.97
N GLY A 485 -0.63 35.87 -10.19
CA GLY A 485 0.24 34.79 -10.65
C GLY A 485 -0.48 33.46 -10.59
N SER A 486 -0.67 32.80 -11.73
CA SER A 486 -1.30 31.49 -11.82
C SER A 486 -0.36 30.36 -11.42
N ASP A 487 -0.93 29.34 -10.79
CA ASP A 487 -0.70 27.91 -11.02
C ASP A 487 0.67 27.55 -11.66
N ALA A 488 1.58 27.04 -10.82
CA ALA A 488 2.79 26.37 -11.26
C ALA A 488 2.57 24.85 -11.19
N ASP A 489 1.80 24.31 -12.15
CA ASP A 489 1.76 22.86 -12.40
C ASP A 489 3.19 22.34 -12.63
N PHE A 490 3.65 21.43 -11.78
CA PHE A 490 4.95 20.79 -11.93
C PHE A 490 4.77 19.41 -12.58
N ASP A 491 4.43 19.44 -13.87
CA ASP A 491 4.36 18.27 -14.74
C ASP A 491 5.74 17.56 -14.76
N LEU A 492 5.76 16.25 -14.48
CA LEU A 492 6.97 15.41 -14.56
C LEU A 492 6.73 14.22 -15.49
N ASP A 493 7.56 14.12 -16.53
CA ASP A 493 7.31 13.27 -17.69
C ASP A 493 7.36 11.75 -17.40
N GLU A 494 6.33 11.00 -17.84
CA GLU A 494 6.30 9.53 -17.85
C GLU A 494 7.23 8.89 -18.92
N GLU A 495 8.56 9.09 -18.82
CA GLU A 495 9.56 8.40 -19.66
C GLU A 495 10.60 7.65 -18.80
N GLY A 496 10.11 6.84 -17.85
CA GLY A 496 10.91 6.04 -16.91
C GLY A 496 10.92 4.52 -17.14
N LEU A 497 10.12 3.99 -18.08
CA LEU A 497 9.95 2.55 -18.32
C LEU A 497 10.13 2.19 -19.81
N LEU A 498 10.74 1.03 -20.08
CA LEU A 498 10.87 0.36 -21.40
C LEU A 498 12.04 0.75 -22.35
N ASP A 499 13.31 0.51 -21.96
CA ASP A 499 14.26 -0.08 -22.93
C ASP A 499 15.26 -1.08 -22.33
N LEU A 500 14.84 -2.35 -22.24
CA LEU A 500 15.75 -3.50 -22.26
C LEU A 500 15.15 -4.64 -23.10
N ALA A 501 14.99 -4.43 -24.41
CA ALA A 501 15.33 -5.41 -25.48
C ALA A 501 14.67 -5.13 -26.84
N ARG A 502 15.50 -4.79 -27.85
CA ARG A 502 15.51 -5.46 -29.18
C ARG A 502 16.76 -5.13 -30.03
N PRO A 503 17.07 -5.94 -31.07
CA PRO A 503 18.37 -5.90 -31.75
C PRO A 503 18.42 -4.93 -32.93
N LYS A 504 19.65 -4.61 -33.35
CA LYS A 504 19.99 -3.85 -34.57
C LYS A 504 19.40 -4.46 -35.85
N THR A 505 18.98 -3.59 -36.76
CA THR A 505 18.92 -3.84 -38.22
C THR A 505 19.36 -2.58 -38.98
N GLU A 506 19.97 -2.74 -40.15
CA GLU A 506 20.64 -1.68 -40.93
C GLU A 506 19.80 -1.20 -42.15
N ASP A 507 20.39 -0.28 -42.93
CA ASP A 507 19.97 0.26 -44.25
C ASP A 507 18.72 1.18 -44.34
N GLY A 508 18.76 2.19 -45.25
CA GLY A 508 17.55 2.99 -45.55
C GLY A 508 17.62 4.23 -46.50
N SER A 509 18.77 4.88 -46.69
CA SER A 509 19.05 5.94 -47.70
C SER A 509 18.07 7.14 -47.90
N ALA A 510 18.55 8.34 -47.53
CA ALA A 510 18.50 9.62 -48.29
C ALA A 510 17.22 10.19 -48.97
N GLY A 511 16.94 11.49 -48.75
CA GLY A 511 16.59 12.39 -49.88
C GLY A 511 15.63 13.59 -49.66
N ALA A 512 16.17 14.81 -49.82
CA ALA A 512 15.53 16.03 -50.36
C ALA A 512 14.33 16.72 -49.63
N GLN A 513 14.64 17.87 -49.00
CA GLN A 513 13.82 19.11 -49.00
C GLN A 513 14.03 19.89 -50.34
N PRO A 514 13.38 21.05 -50.67
CA PRO A 514 12.81 22.09 -49.76
C PRO A 514 11.55 22.88 -50.20
N GLY A 515 11.05 23.73 -49.28
CA GLY A 515 10.38 25.02 -49.57
C GLY A 515 8.85 25.09 -49.40
N GLY A 516 8.26 26.18 -48.85
CA GLY A 516 8.90 27.30 -48.14
C GLY A 516 7.99 28.51 -47.84
N LYS A 517 8.38 29.28 -46.81
CA LYS A 517 8.04 30.70 -46.49
C LYS A 517 6.58 31.17 -46.29
N ALA A 518 6.35 31.64 -45.07
CA ALA A 518 5.87 32.99 -44.69
C ALA A 518 4.44 33.21 -44.12
N LEU A 519 4.47 33.88 -42.97
CA LEU A 519 3.46 34.65 -42.21
C LEU A 519 2.84 35.82 -43.04
N PRO A 520 1.76 36.54 -42.61
CA PRO A 520 1.53 36.95 -41.20
C PRO A 520 0.10 37.24 -40.66
N SER A 521 0.10 37.54 -39.35
CA SER A 521 -0.75 38.50 -38.60
C SER A 521 -2.23 38.22 -38.29
N VAL A 522 -2.57 38.48 -37.02
CA VAL A 522 -3.91 38.53 -36.41
C VAL A 522 -4.56 39.90 -36.71
N PRO A 523 -5.90 40.04 -36.61
CA PRO A 523 -6.42 40.86 -35.51
C PRO A 523 -7.67 40.27 -34.82
N ASN A 524 -7.80 40.59 -33.53
CA ASN A 524 -8.98 40.33 -32.71
C ASN A 524 -10.01 41.48 -32.87
N PRO A 525 -11.32 41.23 -32.70
CA PRO A 525 -12.29 42.27 -32.37
C PRO A 525 -13.09 41.95 -31.09
N SER A 526 -13.21 42.93 -30.20
CA SER A 526 -14.20 42.95 -29.12
C SER A 526 -15.30 43.97 -29.42
N ASP A 527 -16.41 43.85 -28.69
CA ASP A 527 -17.42 44.87 -28.35
C ASP A 527 -18.25 45.56 -29.45
N THR A 528 -19.58 45.51 -29.29
CA THR A 528 -20.54 46.56 -29.68
C THR A 528 -21.82 46.39 -28.86
N ASP A 529 -22.48 47.51 -28.51
CA ASP A 529 -23.48 47.57 -27.42
C ASP A 529 -24.97 47.36 -27.79
N ASP A 530 -25.71 46.93 -26.77
CA ASP A 530 -27.09 47.29 -26.34
C ASP A 530 -28.21 47.62 -27.36
N ALA A 531 -29.35 46.90 -27.23
CA ALA A 531 -30.69 47.51 -27.11
C ALA A 531 -31.85 46.48 -26.91
N GLY A 532 -32.54 46.54 -25.77
CA GLY A 532 -34.01 46.71 -25.76
C GLY A 532 -35.01 45.53 -25.57
N VAL A 533 -35.45 45.35 -24.32
CA VAL A 533 -36.87 45.16 -23.87
C VAL A 533 -37.67 43.86 -24.21
N ALA A 534 -38.22 43.24 -23.14
CA ALA A 534 -39.54 42.53 -23.00
C ALA A 534 -39.52 41.09 -22.43
N GLN A 535 -40.16 40.92 -21.26
CA GLN A 535 -40.81 39.67 -20.78
C GLN A 535 -42.16 39.47 -21.53
N PRO A 536 -42.72 38.24 -21.72
CA PRO A 536 -43.46 37.58 -20.61
C PRO A 536 -43.65 36.03 -20.62
N THR A 537 -43.93 35.52 -19.41
CA THR A 537 -44.83 34.37 -19.06
C THR A 537 -44.55 32.91 -19.50
N ASN A 538 -44.63 32.03 -18.50
CA ASN A 538 -44.68 30.56 -18.55
C ASN A 538 -46.11 30.02 -18.83
N PRO A 539 -46.27 28.86 -19.51
CA PRO A 539 -47.41 27.97 -19.29
C PRO A 539 -47.04 26.49 -19.05
N GLN A 540 -47.61 25.88 -17.99
CA GLN A 540 -47.79 24.42 -17.90
C GLN A 540 -48.81 23.90 -18.92
N PRO A 541 -48.80 22.57 -19.21
CA PRO A 541 -50.04 21.82 -18.96
C PRO A 541 -49.88 20.34 -18.51
N SER A 542 -50.43 20.03 -17.33
CA SER A 542 -51.29 18.86 -16.98
C SER A 542 -50.91 17.40 -17.32
N ALA A 543 -51.05 16.51 -16.33
CA ALA A 543 -50.94 15.04 -16.46
C ALA A 543 -52.27 14.31 -16.80
N PRO A 544 -52.23 13.06 -17.32
CA PRO A 544 -53.41 12.22 -17.52
C PRO A 544 -53.49 10.97 -16.61
N LYS A 545 -54.41 11.05 -15.62
CA LYS A 545 -55.26 9.98 -15.02
C LYS A 545 -54.82 8.50 -15.10
N GLN A 546 -54.73 7.88 -13.92
CA GLN A 546 -54.84 6.42 -13.73
C GLN A 546 -56.15 5.85 -14.29
N LYS A 547 -56.16 4.54 -14.59
CA LYS A 547 -57.35 3.68 -14.59
C LYS A 547 -57.06 2.38 -13.85
N THR A 548 -57.98 1.98 -12.98
CA THR A 548 -57.96 0.71 -12.25
C THR A 548 -58.37 -0.46 -13.13
N GLY A 549 -58.03 -1.69 -12.72
CA GLY A 549 -58.35 -2.91 -13.44
C GLY A 549 -57.88 -4.16 -12.71
N ASP A 550 -58.57 -4.54 -11.63
CA ASP A 550 -58.33 -5.78 -10.90
C ASP A 550 -58.71 -7.02 -11.70
N THR A 551 -57.84 -8.05 -11.66
CA THR A 551 -58.26 -9.45 -11.70
C THR A 551 -57.30 -10.28 -10.86
N GLN A 552 -57.79 -10.81 -9.74
CA GLN A 552 -57.13 -11.91 -9.04
C GLN A 552 -57.23 -13.19 -9.88
N ASN A 553 -56.23 -14.09 -9.78
CA ASN A 553 -56.55 -15.48 -9.46
C ASN A 553 -55.38 -16.19 -8.76
N GLN A 554 -55.69 -17.30 -8.07
CA GLN A 554 -54.77 -18.05 -7.20
C GLN A 554 -54.16 -19.29 -7.89
N LEU A 555 -53.48 -20.11 -7.07
CA LEU A 555 -52.86 -21.42 -7.31
C LEU A 555 -51.37 -21.37 -7.69
N GLU A 556 -50.46 -22.20 -7.18
CA GLU A 556 -50.31 -23.01 -5.94
C GLU A 556 -49.07 -23.91 -6.19
N ALA A 557 -48.36 -24.32 -5.12
CA ALA A 557 -47.38 -25.41 -5.06
C ALA A 557 -46.09 -25.35 -5.93
N GLY A 558 -44.99 -25.94 -5.41
CA GLY A 558 -43.90 -26.42 -6.27
C GLY A 558 -42.45 -26.09 -5.89
N THR A 559 -42.04 -26.15 -4.62
CA THR A 559 -40.60 -26.28 -4.27
C THR A 559 -40.11 -27.70 -4.54
N PRO A 560 -38.91 -27.87 -5.11
CA PRO A 560 -38.12 -29.09 -5.00
C PRO A 560 -36.80 -28.82 -4.26
N SER A 561 -36.65 -29.38 -3.05
CA SER A 561 -35.31 -29.70 -2.52
C SER A 561 -34.70 -30.85 -3.33
N PHE A 562 -33.37 -30.94 -3.34
CA PHE A 562 -32.66 -32.06 -3.92
C PHE A 562 -31.50 -32.48 -3.02
N ASP A 563 -31.78 -33.42 -2.14
CA ASP A 563 -30.77 -34.21 -1.45
C ASP A 563 -30.17 -35.25 -2.43
N LEU A 564 -28.87 -35.50 -2.34
CA LEU A 564 -28.20 -36.63 -3.01
C LEU A 564 -27.18 -37.24 -2.07
N GLU A 565 -27.56 -38.34 -1.44
CA GLU A 565 -26.74 -39.07 -0.47
C GLU A 565 -26.09 -40.32 -1.09
N THR A 566 -24.84 -40.58 -0.69
CA THR A 566 -24.11 -41.88 -0.78
C THR A 566 -23.71 -42.43 -2.16
N GLY A 567 -22.54 -43.09 -2.20
CA GLY A 567 -21.98 -43.72 -3.40
C GLY A 567 -20.51 -44.17 -3.23
N ASP A 568 -20.23 -45.06 -2.27
CA ASP A 568 -18.88 -45.57 -1.98
C ASP A 568 -18.19 -46.25 -3.19
N GLY A 569 -16.85 -46.14 -3.28
CA GLY A 569 -16.12 -46.73 -4.41
C GLY A 569 -14.59 -46.75 -4.36
N ALA A 570 -14.03 -47.66 -3.55
CA ALA A 570 -12.68 -48.27 -3.70
C ALA A 570 -11.42 -47.38 -3.57
N THR A 571 -10.73 -47.60 -2.46
CA THR A 571 -9.30 -47.35 -2.22
C THR A 571 -8.36 -47.84 -3.34
N LEU A 572 -7.30 -47.09 -3.63
CA LEU A 572 -6.03 -47.63 -4.10
C LEU A 572 -4.86 -46.90 -3.43
N ALA A 573 -3.97 -47.65 -2.79
CA ALA A 573 -2.71 -47.15 -2.24
C ALA A 573 -1.54 -47.62 -3.10
N SER A 574 -0.63 -46.71 -3.42
CA SER A 574 0.71 -47.06 -3.93
C SER A 574 1.71 -45.99 -3.53
N ALA A 575 2.63 -46.33 -2.63
CA ALA A 575 3.83 -45.53 -2.42
C ALA A 575 4.76 -45.61 -3.64
N ASN A 576 5.49 -44.54 -3.93
CA ASN A 576 6.87 -44.60 -4.41
C ASN A 576 7.49 -43.20 -4.38
N ALA A 577 8.60 -43.07 -3.66
CA ALA A 577 9.55 -41.96 -3.79
C ALA A 577 10.69 -42.40 -4.76
N PRO A 578 11.72 -41.58 -5.03
CA PRO A 578 11.82 -40.93 -6.33
C PRO A 578 12.91 -41.53 -7.24
N SER A 579 12.83 -41.22 -8.55
CA SER A 579 13.87 -41.55 -9.53
C SER A 579 14.36 -40.29 -10.25
N SER A 580 15.65 -40.03 -10.15
CA SER A 580 16.40 -38.99 -10.86
C SER A 580 16.41 -39.16 -12.38
N GLU A 581 16.37 -38.05 -13.12
CA GLU A 581 17.43 -37.57 -14.04
C GLU A 581 16.87 -36.54 -15.04
N GLY A 582 17.64 -35.49 -15.34
CA GLY A 582 17.20 -34.42 -16.26
C GLY A 582 18.05 -33.14 -16.26
N GLY A 583 19.33 -33.21 -15.85
CA GLY A 583 20.19 -32.04 -15.77
C GLY A 583 20.65 -31.53 -17.14
N PHE A 584 20.67 -30.21 -17.32
CA PHE A 584 21.34 -29.54 -18.42
C PHE A 584 22.40 -28.57 -17.87
N ALA A 585 23.66 -28.97 -17.99
CA ALA A 585 24.80 -28.11 -17.65
C ALA A 585 25.31 -27.38 -18.91
N SER A 586 25.66 -26.11 -18.76
CA SER A 586 26.42 -25.36 -19.78
C SER A 586 27.41 -24.40 -19.12
N ALA A 587 28.68 -24.79 -19.15
CA ALA A 587 29.83 -23.99 -18.73
C ALA A 587 30.99 -24.26 -19.70
N PRO A 588 32.09 -23.49 -19.66
CA PRO A 588 32.21 -22.06 -19.37
C PRO A 588 32.72 -21.28 -20.61
N TYR A 589 32.92 -19.97 -20.51
CA TYR A 589 33.68 -19.21 -21.52
C TYR A 589 34.63 -18.19 -20.89
N GLN A 590 35.94 -18.48 -20.98
CA GLN A 590 37.05 -17.61 -20.61
C GLN A 590 38.18 -17.76 -21.67
N PRO A 591 39.08 -16.77 -21.82
CA PRO A 591 39.61 -16.42 -23.14
C PRO A 591 41.07 -16.81 -23.39
N SER A 592 41.48 -16.71 -24.66
CA SER A 592 42.83 -16.24 -25.01
C SER A 592 42.92 -15.79 -26.48
N PHE A 593 43.54 -14.63 -26.70
CA PHE A 593 44.42 -14.35 -27.84
C PHE A 593 45.28 -13.13 -27.48
N ALA A 594 46.58 -13.22 -27.71
CA ALA A 594 47.54 -12.15 -27.44
C ALA A 594 48.54 -12.04 -28.58
N ALA A 595 48.99 -10.82 -28.88
CA ALA A 595 50.12 -10.54 -29.76
C ALA A 595 50.76 -9.19 -29.40
N GLU A 596 52.10 -9.19 -29.36
CA GLU A 596 52.97 -8.05 -29.05
C GLU A 596 53.08 -7.09 -30.28
N ALA A 597 53.83 -5.97 -30.33
CA ALA A 597 54.99 -5.53 -29.53
C ALA A 597 55.28 -4.01 -29.69
N ALA A 598 56.43 -3.59 -29.11
CA ALA A 598 57.18 -2.33 -29.25
C ALA A 598 56.69 -1.13 -28.38
N VAL A 599 57.41 -0.59 -27.38
CA VAL A 599 58.85 -0.25 -27.13
C VAL A 599 59.18 1.21 -27.42
N THR A 600 59.31 2.04 -26.35
CA THR A 600 60.54 2.79 -25.96
C THR A 600 60.33 3.56 -24.64
N ASP A 601 61.38 3.58 -23.82
CA ASP A 601 61.66 4.39 -22.61
C ASP A 601 62.75 5.44 -23.01
N PRO A 602 63.31 6.37 -22.19
CA PRO A 602 62.91 6.97 -20.89
C PRO A 602 62.94 8.54 -20.86
N ALA A 603 62.68 9.08 -19.66
CA ALA A 603 63.27 10.30 -19.06
C ALA A 603 62.87 11.73 -19.55
N GLY A 604 62.79 12.63 -18.56
CA GLY A 604 62.60 14.08 -18.68
C GLY A 604 62.67 14.73 -17.29
N GLU A 605 63.76 15.45 -17.00
CA GLU A 605 64.19 15.84 -15.66
C GLU A 605 63.92 17.35 -15.36
N GLU A 606 63.77 17.69 -14.08
CA GLU A 606 63.77 19.00 -13.40
C GLU A 606 63.36 20.31 -14.16
N THR A 607 62.58 21.16 -13.47
CA THR A 607 63.09 22.49 -13.05
C THR A 607 62.17 23.18 -12.04
N THR A 608 62.76 23.75 -10.97
CA THR A 608 62.17 24.86 -10.21
C THR A 608 62.77 26.18 -10.71
N PRO A 609 62.16 27.34 -10.40
CA PRO A 609 62.63 28.05 -9.20
C PRO A 609 61.50 28.69 -8.37
N ALA A 610 61.84 29.13 -7.16
CA ALA A 610 60.97 29.89 -6.28
C ALA A 610 61.02 31.41 -6.56
N ASP A 611 60.05 32.14 -6.02
CA ASP A 611 60.36 33.35 -5.25
C ASP A 611 59.36 33.51 -4.09
N SER A 612 59.52 34.57 -3.28
CA SER A 612 59.18 34.59 -1.87
C SER A 612 58.56 35.93 -1.42
N LEU A 613 57.69 35.87 -0.41
CA LEU A 613 57.41 36.98 0.50
C LEU A 613 57.13 36.45 1.92
N GLN A 614 57.53 37.20 2.93
CA GLN A 614 57.50 36.81 4.35
C GLN A 614 56.51 37.64 5.16
N GLY A 615 55.99 37.06 6.25
CA GLY A 615 55.16 37.75 7.25
C GLY A 615 55.10 36.99 8.57
N ASN A 616 55.80 37.50 9.58
CA ASN A 616 55.68 37.12 11.01
C ASN A 616 54.24 37.35 11.53
N ALA A 617 53.75 36.83 12.67
CA ALA A 617 54.05 35.68 13.56
C ALA A 617 52.92 35.70 14.66
N ASP A 618 52.96 35.18 15.89
CA ASP A 618 53.93 34.51 16.79
C ASP A 618 53.11 33.72 17.87
N ASP A 619 53.79 32.96 18.76
CA ASP A 619 53.30 32.40 20.05
C ASP A 619 51.98 31.55 20.14
N ALA A 620 52.14 30.26 20.46
CA ALA A 620 51.74 29.69 21.76
C ALA A 620 52.33 28.27 21.94
N SER A 621 52.72 27.89 23.17
CA SER A 621 53.44 26.64 23.43
C SER A 621 52.74 25.67 24.41
N SER A 622 53.02 24.39 24.18
CA SER A 622 52.70 23.19 24.97
C SER A 622 52.66 23.32 26.50
N SER A 623 51.76 22.56 27.12
CA SER A 623 52.06 21.85 28.37
C SER A 623 51.38 20.48 28.39
N SER A 624 52.13 19.44 28.78
CA SER A 624 51.65 18.08 29.00
C SER A 624 51.84 17.71 30.47
N ASP A 625 50.88 17.01 31.07
CA ASP A 625 51.12 16.17 32.24
C ASP A 625 50.07 15.05 32.29
N ALA A 626 50.40 13.93 32.96
CA ALA A 626 49.63 12.69 32.87
C ALA A 626 49.55 11.92 34.20
N ALA A 627 48.49 11.10 34.29
CA ALA A 627 48.24 10.03 35.26
C ALA A 627 48.04 10.42 36.75
N LEU A 628 46.86 10.06 37.28
CA LEU A 628 46.71 8.85 38.12
C LEU A 628 45.23 8.45 38.23
N MET A 629 44.95 7.14 38.21
CA MET A 629 43.60 6.53 38.20
C MET A 629 43.27 5.81 39.52
N SER A 630 42.03 5.28 39.57
CA SER A 630 41.50 4.14 40.35
C SER A 630 40.44 4.59 41.37
N THR A 631 39.17 4.21 41.26
CA THR A 631 38.58 2.85 41.20
C THR A 631 37.12 2.97 40.70
N THR A 632 36.45 2.00 40.07
CA THR A 632 36.83 0.68 39.51
C THR A 632 36.04 0.52 38.21
N THR A 633 36.70 0.13 37.12
CA THR A 633 36.04 -0.15 35.84
C THR A 633 35.86 -1.67 35.70
N GLU A 634 34.65 -2.12 35.38
CA GLU A 634 34.48 -3.41 34.69
C GLU A 634 34.69 -3.13 33.20
N GLU A 635 35.68 -3.79 32.60
CA GLU A 635 36.06 -3.57 31.21
C GLU A 635 35.02 -4.21 30.28
N ILE A 636 33.99 -3.44 29.93
CA ILE A 636 33.20 -3.67 28.71
C ILE A 636 34.17 -3.48 27.53
N GLU A 637 34.30 -4.48 26.66
CA GLU A 637 35.01 -4.33 25.40
C GLU A 637 34.19 -3.39 24.50
N ASP A 638 34.76 -2.25 24.07
CA ASP A 638 34.05 -1.17 23.36
C ASP A 638 33.33 -1.68 22.08
N GLU A 639 32.03 -1.97 22.18
CA GLU A 639 31.18 -2.37 21.06
C GLU A 639 31.17 -1.26 19.99
N ARG A 640 31.40 -1.63 18.73
CA ARG A 640 31.29 -0.71 17.59
C ARG A 640 29.86 -0.69 17.08
N ASP A 641 29.05 0.14 17.72
CA ASP A 641 27.67 0.44 17.35
C ASP A 641 27.59 1.46 16.21
N PHE A 642 27.10 1.05 15.04
CA PHE A 642 26.91 1.89 13.85
C PHE A 642 25.43 1.93 13.43
N THR A 643 24.86 3.14 13.29
CA THR A 643 23.51 3.32 12.74
C THR A 643 23.55 3.58 11.22
N VAL A 644 22.79 2.78 10.46
CA VAL A 644 22.87 2.68 9.00
C VAL A 644 21.53 3.08 8.37
N MET A 645 21.22 4.38 8.43
CA MET A 645 19.99 4.96 7.87
C MET A 645 20.14 5.14 6.35
N THR A 646 19.38 4.41 5.53
CA THR A 646 19.41 4.52 4.07
C THR A 646 18.25 5.35 3.52
N HIS A 647 18.53 6.21 2.54
CA HIS A 647 17.53 7.09 1.91
C HIS A 647 17.93 7.50 0.47
N LEU A 648 16.94 7.76 -0.39
CA LEU A 648 17.12 8.31 -1.73
C LEU A 648 17.00 9.85 -1.75
N TRP A 649 18.13 10.57 -1.75
CA TRP A 649 18.13 12.02 -1.93
C TRP A 649 17.89 12.40 -3.40
N GLY A 650 16.61 12.41 -3.80
CA GLY A 650 16.11 12.73 -5.15
C GLY A 650 16.47 11.67 -6.21
N SER A 651 17.75 11.57 -6.54
CA SER A 651 18.31 10.55 -7.45
C SER A 651 19.63 9.94 -6.95
N THR A 652 20.05 10.29 -5.73
CA THR A 652 21.27 9.77 -5.10
C THR A 652 20.94 9.03 -3.81
N PHE A 653 21.03 7.69 -3.84
CA PHE A 653 21.04 6.84 -2.64
C PHE A 653 22.27 7.11 -1.78
N ALA A 654 22.06 7.21 -0.47
CA ALA A 654 23.10 7.40 0.53
C ALA A 654 22.81 6.64 1.84
N ILE A 655 23.85 6.45 2.65
CA ILE A 655 23.74 6.15 4.08
C ILE A 655 23.86 7.50 4.82
N GLY A 656 22.75 8.03 5.30
CA GLY A 656 22.67 9.42 5.76
C GLY A 656 23.12 10.40 4.67
N ALA A 657 24.08 11.27 4.96
CA ALA A 657 24.70 12.15 3.96
C ALA A 657 25.83 11.49 3.12
N ASN A 658 26.15 10.21 3.34
CA ASN A 658 27.25 9.53 2.63
C ASN A 658 26.74 8.71 1.43
N ASP A 659 26.98 9.21 0.22
CA ASP A 659 26.64 8.57 -1.06
C ASP A 659 27.78 7.71 -1.66
N GLY A 660 28.69 7.24 -0.81
CA GLY A 660 29.87 6.45 -1.19
C GLY A 660 30.19 5.29 -0.21
N ILE A 661 31.46 4.88 -0.17
CA ILE A 661 31.94 3.86 0.78
C ILE A 661 32.49 4.55 2.02
N GLN A 662 31.90 4.26 3.17
CA GLN A 662 32.44 4.60 4.48
C GLN A 662 33.50 3.55 4.87
N ARG A 663 34.64 3.98 5.42
CA ARG A 663 35.74 3.10 5.84
C ARG A 663 36.09 3.37 7.29
N PHE A 664 36.11 2.33 8.13
CA PHE A 664 36.44 2.43 9.55
C PHE A 664 37.49 1.40 9.96
N ASP A 665 38.32 1.77 10.92
CA ASP A 665 39.29 0.93 11.61
C ASP A 665 38.65 0.21 12.80
N VAL A 666 38.54 -1.12 12.69
CA VAL A 666 37.96 -2.00 13.71
C VAL A 666 38.93 -3.16 13.98
N PRO A 667 39.52 -3.26 15.18
CA PRO A 667 40.43 -4.36 15.53
C PRO A 667 39.75 -5.74 15.46
N PRO A 668 40.49 -6.82 15.13
CA PRO A 668 39.97 -8.18 15.23
C PRO A 668 39.55 -8.51 16.67
N GLY A 669 38.43 -9.21 16.81
CA GLY A 669 37.82 -9.56 18.09
C GLY A 669 36.94 -8.48 18.71
N THR A 670 36.89 -7.26 18.15
CA THR A 670 35.95 -6.23 18.63
C THR A 670 34.51 -6.58 18.22
N PRO A 671 33.53 -6.58 19.14
CA PRO A 671 32.12 -6.73 18.80
C PRO A 671 31.62 -5.57 17.95
N VAL A 672 30.82 -5.85 16.92
CA VAL A 672 30.25 -4.86 16.00
C VAL A 672 28.73 -5.02 15.93
N ARG A 673 28.01 -3.91 15.99
CA ARG A 673 26.56 -3.82 15.79
C ARG A 673 26.27 -2.88 14.62
N LEU A 674 25.45 -3.31 13.67
CA LEU A 674 25.00 -2.53 12.52
C LEU A 674 23.47 -2.39 12.59
N ARG A 675 23.00 -1.25 13.10
CA ARG A 675 21.58 -0.91 13.23
C ARG A 675 21.05 -0.41 11.89
N LEU A 676 20.50 -1.31 11.08
CA LEU A 676 19.95 -1.00 9.76
C LEU A 676 18.59 -0.31 9.91
N ILE A 677 18.38 0.82 9.23
CA ILE A 677 17.11 1.55 9.22
C ILE A 677 16.80 1.99 7.78
N ASN A 678 15.64 1.60 7.25
CA ASN A 678 15.24 1.99 5.90
C ASN A 678 14.23 3.15 5.94
N THR A 679 14.72 4.37 5.69
CA THR A 679 13.94 5.61 5.81
C THR A 679 13.38 6.14 4.48
N ASP A 680 13.27 5.28 3.47
CA ASP A 680 12.78 5.67 2.13
C ASP A 680 11.23 5.73 2.05
N ASP A 681 10.68 6.39 1.03
CA ASP A 681 9.23 6.49 0.74
C ASP A 681 8.69 5.16 0.16
N TRP A 682 9.44 4.49 -0.72
CA TRP A 682 8.90 3.34 -1.48
C TRP A 682 9.91 2.21 -1.78
N ILE A 683 11.18 2.34 -1.41
CA ILE A 683 12.23 1.38 -1.78
C ILE A 683 12.43 0.29 -0.71
N ARG A 684 12.09 -0.95 -1.04
CA ARG A 684 12.53 -2.15 -0.29
C ARG A 684 14.05 -2.31 -0.43
N GLN A 685 14.79 -2.01 0.63
CA GLN A 685 16.24 -1.90 0.62
C GLN A 685 16.92 -3.19 1.09
N SER A 686 17.69 -3.83 0.20
CA SER A 686 18.54 -4.98 0.56
C SER A 686 19.90 -4.55 1.11
N TYR A 687 20.43 -5.33 2.05
CA TYR A 687 21.74 -5.20 2.68
C TYR A 687 22.46 -6.55 2.59
N MET A 688 23.73 -6.53 2.19
CA MET A 688 24.53 -7.74 1.96
C MET A 688 25.85 -7.61 2.72
N LEU A 689 25.94 -8.25 3.89
CA LEU A 689 27.17 -8.30 4.68
C LEU A 689 28.08 -9.42 4.14
N THR A 690 29.36 -9.09 3.97
CA THR A 690 30.36 -9.98 3.34
C THR A 690 31.68 -9.94 4.10
N GLY A 691 32.39 -11.07 4.15
CA GLY A 691 33.68 -11.21 4.86
C GLY A 691 33.59 -11.84 6.26
N THR A 692 32.40 -11.95 6.84
CA THR A 692 32.16 -12.53 8.18
C THR A 692 30.87 -13.38 8.21
N ALA A 693 30.59 -14.06 9.34
CA ALA A 693 29.21 -14.39 9.72
C ALA A 693 28.62 -13.26 10.55
N PHE A 694 27.31 -13.25 10.66
CA PHE A 694 26.57 -12.33 11.52
C PHE A 694 25.32 -13.00 12.08
N ARG A 695 24.67 -12.31 13.01
CA ARG A 695 23.33 -12.63 13.53
C ARG A 695 22.39 -11.47 13.23
N VAL A 696 21.08 -11.72 13.23
CA VAL A 696 20.06 -10.68 13.37
C VAL A 696 19.63 -10.72 14.84
N ASP A 697 20.07 -9.76 15.65
CA ASP A 697 19.82 -9.79 17.10
C ASP A 697 18.53 -9.04 17.48
N ALA A 698 18.04 -8.12 16.63
CA ALA A 698 16.73 -7.51 16.78
C ALA A 698 16.07 -7.20 15.42
N ILE A 699 14.74 -7.23 15.41
CA ILE A 699 13.86 -6.85 14.30
C ILE A 699 12.87 -5.81 14.84
N ASP A 700 12.84 -4.64 14.23
CA ASP A 700 12.01 -3.48 14.60
C ASP A 700 12.13 -3.06 16.09
N GLY A 701 13.24 -3.41 16.74
CA GLY A 701 13.49 -3.18 18.17
C GLY A 701 13.23 -4.42 19.03
N GLY A 702 12.31 -5.31 18.63
CA GLY A 702 12.09 -6.59 19.28
C GLY A 702 13.32 -7.51 19.16
N SER A 703 13.82 -7.99 20.30
CA SER A 703 15.00 -8.86 20.34
C SER A 703 14.68 -10.27 19.82
N VAL A 704 15.59 -10.84 19.03
CA VAL A 704 15.49 -12.22 18.54
C VAL A 704 15.99 -13.18 19.62
N ASN A 705 15.21 -14.21 19.95
CA ASN A 705 15.62 -15.24 20.90
C ASN A 705 16.59 -16.25 20.26
N GLU A 706 17.70 -16.52 20.94
CA GLU A 706 18.82 -17.39 20.51
C GLU A 706 19.16 -17.31 18.99
N PRO A 707 19.57 -16.12 18.48
CA PRO A 707 19.80 -15.91 17.05
C PRO A 707 21.00 -16.71 16.53
N SER A 708 20.85 -17.36 15.37
CA SER A 708 21.83 -18.27 14.79
C SER A 708 22.77 -17.60 13.77
N GLU A 709 24.00 -18.11 13.60
CA GLU A 709 24.96 -17.57 12.62
C GLU A 709 24.45 -17.70 11.17
N LEU A 710 24.43 -16.55 10.47
CA LEU A 710 24.14 -16.42 9.05
C LEU A 710 25.43 -16.20 8.24
N ARG A 711 25.48 -16.77 7.04
CA ARG A 711 26.53 -16.53 6.02
C ARG A 711 25.89 -16.57 4.64
N ASP A 712 26.34 -15.70 3.73
CA ASP A 712 25.86 -15.61 2.34
C ASP A 712 24.32 -15.43 2.22
N VAL A 713 23.73 -14.71 3.18
CA VAL A 713 22.32 -14.31 3.24
C VAL A 713 22.19 -12.79 3.09
N LYS A 714 21.21 -12.36 2.30
CA LYS A 714 20.84 -10.96 2.06
C LYS A 714 19.64 -10.60 2.94
N VAL A 715 19.78 -9.56 3.76
CA VAL A 715 18.68 -9.03 4.58
C VAL A 715 17.98 -7.93 3.76
N THR A 716 16.64 -7.92 3.68
CA THR A 716 15.89 -6.85 3.01
C THR A 716 14.90 -6.24 3.97
N LEU A 717 15.01 -4.92 4.16
CA LEU A 717 14.06 -4.14 4.94
C LEU A 717 13.05 -3.51 3.97
N THR A 718 11.79 -3.54 4.35
CA THR A 718 10.78 -2.68 3.73
C THR A 718 10.90 -1.25 4.27
N THR A 719 10.09 -0.29 3.82
CA THR A 719 10.18 1.09 4.32
C THR A 719 9.67 1.18 5.77
N GLY A 720 10.38 1.90 6.65
CA GLY A 720 10.08 1.98 8.08
C GLY A 720 10.65 0.87 8.97
N ALA A 721 11.09 -0.26 8.38
CA ALA A 721 11.62 -1.40 9.12
C ALA A 721 13.09 -1.21 9.58
N ARG A 722 13.49 -1.89 10.67
CA ARG A 722 14.81 -1.84 11.30
C ARG A 722 15.33 -3.22 11.68
N TYR A 723 16.62 -3.46 11.49
CA TYR A 723 17.28 -4.73 11.81
C TYR A 723 18.65 -4.47 12.45
N ASP A 724 18.92 -5.02 13.63
CA ASP A 724 20.25 -4.99 14.25
C ASP A 724 21.04 -6.23 13.82
N LEU A 725 22.14 -6.04 13.08
CA LEU A 725 23.07 -7.13 12.76
C LEU A 725 24.29 -7.10 13.69
N THR A 726 24.72 -8.24 14.23
CA THR A 726 25.91 -8.33 15.10
C THR A 726 26.93 -9.36 14.64
N PHE A 727 28.21 -9.11 14.93
CA PHE A 727 29.33 -10.04 14.70
C PHE A 727 30.60 -9.59 15.44
N ASP A 728 31.48 -10.54 15.74
CA ASP A 728 32.86 -10.24 16.13
C ASP A 728 33.71 -9.92 14.89
N MET A 729 34.47 -8.83 14.93
CA MET A 729 35.30 -8.40 13.80
C MET A 729 36.39 -9.45 13.48
N PRO A 730 36.47 -9.99 12.25
CA PRO A 730 37.50 -10.98 11.88
C PRO A 730 38.87 -10.34 11.60
N GLU A 731 39.90 -11.18 11.39
CA GLU A 731 41.24 -10.74 10.91
C GLU A 731 41.22 -10.11 9.50
N GLY A 732 40.14 -10.32 8.73
CA GLY A 732 39.98 -9.85 7.35
C GLY A 732 39.02 -8.67 7.20
N PRO A 733 38.92 -8.08 6.00
CA PRO A 733 37.97 -7.01 5.74
C PRO A 733 36.51 -7.52 5.70
N VAL A 734 35.60 -6.70 6.23
CA VAL A 734 34.15 -6.89 6.18
C VAL A 734 33.51 -5.75 5.38
N PHE A 735 32.47 -6.04 4.61
CA PHE A 735 31.75 -5.02 3.84
C PHE A 735 30.24 -5.27 3.86
N LEU A 736 29.49 -4.26 4.33
CA LEU A 736 28.04 -4.13 4.20
C LEU A 736 27.73 -3.38 2.90
N SER A 737 27.29 -4.10 1.88
CA SER A 737 26.83 -3.53 0.61
C SER A 737 25.36 -3.12 0.67
N ILE A 738 25.03 -1.92 0.21
CA ILE A 738 23.66 -1.43 0.08
C ILE A 738 23.13 -1.74 -1.33
N GLY A 739 22.06 -2.54 -1.44
CA GLY A 739 21.45 -2.91 -2.72
C GLY A 739 22.34 -3.73 -3.66
N GLY A 740 23.35 -4.43 -3.12
CA GLY A 740 24.37 -5.13 -3.91
C GLY A 740 25.37 -4.22 -4.62
N ARG A 741 25.37 -2.91 -4.32
CA ARG A 741 26.31 -1.93 -4.86
C ARG A 741 27.74 -2.16 -4.36
N LYS A 742 28.71 -1.84 -5.22
CA LYS A 742 30.16 -1.88 -4.89
C LYS A 742 30.75 -0.50 -4.64
N ASP A 743 29.91 0.53 -4.66
CA ASP A 743 30.25 1.94 -4.55
C ASP A 743 29.48 2.67 -3.44
N LEU A 744 28.52 2.00 -2.77
CA LEU A 744 27.81 2.46 -1.57
C LEU A 744 27.83 1.35 -0.50
N GLY A 745 28.27 1.68 0.72
CA GLY A 745 28.33 0.71 1.81
C GLY A 745 29.23 1.11 2.98
N ILE A 746 29.31 0.25 3.99
CA ILE A 746 30.22 0.36 5.13
C ILE A 746 31.29 -0.73 5.00
N PHE A 747 32.55 -0.32 4.97
CA PHE A 747 33.73 -1.18 4.95
C PHE A 747 34.45 -1.08 6.30
N LEU A 748 34.79 -2.24 6.86
CA LEU A 748 35.48 -2.37 8.13
C LEU A 748 36.73 -3.23 7.91
N SER A 749 37.87 -2.83 8.46
CA SER A 749 39.06 -3.68 8.52
C SER A 749 39.97 -3.26 9.69
N PRO A 750 40.97 -4.08 10.06
CA PRO A 750 41.91 -3.77 11.14
C PRO A 750 42.72 -2.47 10.97
N ASP A 751 42.76 -1.89 9.76
CA ASP A 751 43.49 -0.65 9.43
C ASP A 751 42.67 0.34 8.57
N GLY A 752 41.37 0.08 8.37
CA GLY A 752 40.50 0.80 7.43
C GLY A 752 40.85 0.62 5.94
N GLN A 753 41.92 -0.10 5.60
CA GLN A 753 42.41 -0.34 4.24
C GLN A 753 42.04 -1.74 3.73
N GLY A 754 42.34 -2.00 2.45
CA GLY A 754 42.12 -3.29 1.80
C GLY A 754 41.07 -3.26 0.69
N GLU A 755 41.09 -4.33 -0.11
CA GLU A 755 40.12 -4.56 -1.18
C GLU A 755 38.75 -4.93 -0.62
N LEU A 756 37.68 -4.58 -1.34
CA LEU A 756 36.33 -4.96 -0.95
C LEU A 756 36.15 -6.49 -1.07
N PRO A 757 35.59 -7.17 -0.06
CA PRO A 757 35.10 -8.53 -0.21
C PRO A 757 34.19 -8.71 -1.43
N ALA A 758 34.24 -9.89 -2.03
CA ALA A 758 33.36 -10.23 -3.14
C ALA A 758 31.92 -10.42 -2.63
N ILE A 759 30.95 -9.82 -3.32
CA ILE A 759 29.51 -10.04 -3.09
C ILE A 759 29.10 -11.29 -3.92
N PRO A 760 28.78 -12.43 -3.29
CA PRO A 760 28.22 -13.60 -3.98
C PRO A 760 26.75 -13.39 -4.34
N ALA A 761 26.16 -14.37 -5.03
CA ALA A 761 24.71 -14.54 -4.99
C ALA A 761 24.33 -15.07 -3.60
N MET A 762 23.30 -14.49 -3.00
CA MET A 762 22.83 -14.81 -1.65
C MET A 762 21.36 -15.21 -1.69
N GLU A 763 20.94 -16.01 -0.71
CA GLU A 763 19.51 -16.26 -0.46
C GLU A 763 18.91 -15.11 0.38
N GLU A 764 17.59 -14.97 0.37
CA GLU A 764 16.89 -13.94 1.14
C GLU A 764 16.80 -14.36 2.62
N PHE A 765 16.98 -13.42 3.54
CA PHE A 765 16.68 -13.66 4.96
C PHE A 765 15.17 -13.87 5.15
N ASP A 766 14.81 -14.79 6.03
CA ASP A 766 13.42 -15.07 6.38
C ASP A 766 13.24 -15.16 7.92
N PRO A 767 12.56 -14.18 8.55
CA PRO A 767 12.38 -14.17 10.00
C PRO A 767 11.47 -15.29 10.54
N LEU A 768 10.57 -15.85 9.72
CA LEU A 768 9.52 -16.77 10.18
C LEU A 768 10.05 -18.03 10.91
N HIS A 769 11.28 -18.43 10.56
CA HIS A 769 11.97 -19.65 11.01
C HIS A 769 13.33 -19.37 11.68
N TYR A 770 13.61 -18.10 12.04
CA TYR A 770 14.93 -17.68 12.52
C TYR A 770 14.99 -17.47 14.05
N GLY A 771 16.12 -17.76 14.67
CA GLY A 771 16.27 -17.82 16.14
C GLY A 771 15.78 -19.17 16.71
N GLN A 772 15.36 -19.20 17.97
CA GLN A 772 14.66 -20.33 18.60
C GLN A 772 13.35 -19.89 19.26
N PRO A 773 12.31 -20.74 19.33
CA PRO A 773 11.08 -20.46 20.06
C PRO A 773 11.30 -20.03 21.51
N ALA A 774 10.53 -19.02 21.94
CA ALA A 774 10.37 -18.61 23.33
C ALA A 774 8.88 -18.57 23.70
N THR A 775 8.56 -18.44 24.99
CA THR A 775 7.16 -18.37 25.45
C THR A 775 6.61 -16.95 25.24
N THR A 776 5.50 -16.82 24.52
CA THR A 776 4.81 -15.56 24.30
C THR A 776 3.59 -15.40 25.23
N PRO A 777 3.08 -14.17 25.46
CA PRO A 777 1.86 -13.94 26.26
C PRO A 777 0.57 -14.47 25.61
N PHE A 778 0.62 -14.76 24.31
CA PHE A 778 -0.46 -15.33 23.48
C PHE A 778 0.14 -15.93 22.19
N ASP A 779 -0.63 -16.78 21.51
CA ASP A 779 -0.20 -17.58 20.36
C ASP A 779 -1.35 -17.82 19.35
N ALA A 780 -1.09 -18.58 18.29
CA ALA A 780 -2.10 -18.93 17.28
C ALA A 780 -3.25 -19.84 17.80
N ALA A 781 -3.11 -20.43 18.99
CA ALA A 781 -4.12 -21.26 19.63
C ALA A 781 -4.96 -20.50 20.68
N SER A 782 -4.63 -19.24 20.94
CA SER A 782 -5.25 -18.39 21.95
C SER A 782 -6.68 -17.97 21.58
N ALA A 783 -7.47 -17.64 22.59
CA ALA A 783 -8.82 -17.11 22.40
C ALA A 783 -8.75 -15.59 22.20
N PHE A 784 -9.04 -15.14 20.98
CA PHE A 784 -9.05 -13.72 20.62
C PHE A 784 -10.43 -13.09 20.94
N ASP A 785 -10.42 -11.91 21.56
CA ASP A 785 -11.63 -11.13 21.85
C ASP A 785 -12.14 -10.42 20.59
N ARG A 786 -11.22 -10.07 19.67
CA ARG A 786 -11.49 -9.45 18.37
C ARG A 786 -10.75 -10.18 17.26
N SER A 787 -11.36 -10.27 16.08
CA SER A 787 -10.70 -10.75 14.85
C SER A 787 -11.17 -9.94 13.66
N PHE A 788 -10.22 -9.29 12.99
CA PHE A 788 -10.45 -8.46 11.81
C PHE A 788 -9.77 -9.07 10.58
N ASP A 789 -10.36 -8.89 9.40
CA ASP A 789 -9.70 -9.17 8.12
C ASP A 789 -9.28 -7.83 7.51
N MET A 790 -8.02 -7.69 7.07
CA MET A 790 -7.52 -6.53 6.33
C MET A 790 -7.18 -6.96 4.90
N ILE A 791 -8.13 -6.80 3.98
CA ILE A 791 -7.95 -7.18 2.58
C ILE A 791 -7.39 -5.99 1.79
N ILE A 792 -6.09 -6.04 1.50
CA ILE A 792 -5.38 -5.04 0.69
C ILE A 792 -5.56 -5.38 -0.81
N ASP A 793 -6.14 -4.47 -1.58
CA ASP A 793 -6.38 -4.62 -3.02
C ASP A 793 -6.22 -3.25 -3.73
N ASN A 794 -6.35 -3.21 -5.06
CA ASN A 794 -6.24 -1.95 -5.82
C ASN A 794 -7.37 -1.73 -6.86
N LYS A 795 -7.94 -0.51 -6.91
CA LYS A 795 -9.01 -0.12 -7.84
C LYS A 795 -8.70 1.20 -8.55
N LEU A 796 -8.94 1.29 -9.86
CA LEU A 796 -9.00 2.59 -10.54
C LEU A 796 -10.24 3.34 -10.08
N GLY A 797 -10.07 4.56 -9.60
CA GLY A 797 -11.16 5.35 -9.03
C GLY A 797 -10.88 6.85 -9.09
N PHE A 798 -11.74 7.62 -8.43
CA PHE A 798 -11.42 9.00 -8.09
C PHE A 798 -11.14 9.10 -6.59
N TYR A 799 -10.14 9.89 -6.23
CA TYR A 799 -9.81 10.25 -4.84
C TYR A 799 -9.50 11.74 -4.78
N ASN A 800 -10.13 12.44 -3.83
CA ASN A 800 -10.11 13.90 -3.70
C ASN A 800 -10.29 14.68 -5.03
N GLY A 801 -11.11 14.16 -5.95
CA GLY A 801 -11.37 14.77 -7.25
C GLY A 801 -10.29 14.58 -8.33
N ALA A 802 -9.19 13.87 -8.04
CA ALA A 802 -8.24 13.34 -9.03
C ALA A 802 -8.66 11.91 -9.46
N PHE A 803 -8.19 11.42 -10.62
CA PHE A 803 -8.41 10.03 -11.07
C PHE A 803 -7.09 9.27 -10.99
N ASP A 804 -7.07 8.14 -10.27
CA ASP A 804 -5.83 7.45 -9.92
C ASP A 804 -6.03 5.92 -9.71
N GLN A 805 -4.93 5.19 -9.53
CA GLN A 805 -4.92 3.84 -8.99
C GLN A 805 -4.97 3.90 -7.47
N LEU A 806 -6.16 3.71 -6.91
CA LEU A 806 -6.38 3.70 -5.47
C LEU A 806 -5.92 2.37 -4.89
N TYR A 807 -5.16 2.45 -3.80
CA TYR A 807 -4.87 1.32 -2.93
C TYR A 807 -5.92 1.32 -1.81
N THR A 808 -6.46 0.13 -1.55
CA THR A 808 -7.68 -0.02 -0.76
C THR A 808 -7.53 -1.10 0.29
N MET A 809 -8.11 -0.86 1.46
CA MET A 809 -8.16 -1.81 2.57
C MET A 809 -9.63 -2.08 2.86
N ASN A 810 -10.00 -3.35 2.83
CA ASN A 810 -11.39 -3.80 2.78
C ASN A 810 -12.21 -3.08 1.70
N GLY A 811 -11.58 -2.88 0.55
CA GLY A 811 -12.21 -2.36 -0.66
C GLY A 811 -12.37 -0.85 -0.71
N GLU A 812 -12.08 -0.12 0.38
CA GLU A 812 -12.19 1.33 0.46
C GLU A 812 -10.87 2.03 0.80
N SER A 813 -10.91 3.36 0.75
CA SER A 813 -9.81 4.27 1.10
C SER A 813 -10.36 5.37 2.01
N PHE A 814 -9.48 6.04 2.76
CA PHE A 814 -9.82 7.10 3.70
C PHE A 814 -10.77 8.17 3.10
N PRO A 815 -11.80 8.65 3.81
CA PRO A 815 -12.20 8.34 5.19
C PRO A 815 -13.20 7.17 5.28
N ASN A 816 -13.37 6.36 4.23
CA ASN A 816 -14.34 5.26 4.22
C ASN A 816 -13.74 3.93 4.67
N THR A 817 -12.43 3.89 4.97
CA THR A 817 -11.74 2.75 5.58
C THR A 817 -12.44 2.33 6.89
N PRO A 818 -12.70 1.03 7.12
CA PRO A 818 -13.32 0.59 8.36
C PRO A 818 -12.42 0.81 9.59
N MET A 819 -13.01 1.35 10.66
CA MET A 819 -12.32 1.52 11.95
C MET A 819 -12.47 0.25 12.80
N TYR A 820 -11.36 -0.45 13.05
CA TYR A 820 -11.29 -1.61 13.94
C TYR A 820 -11.45 -1.15 15.41
N MET A 821 -12.64 -1.38 15.98
CA MET A 821 -12.97 -0.98 17.34
C MET A 821 -12.53 -2.02 18.37
N VAL A 822 -11.68 -1.61 19.32
CA VAL A 822 -11.13 -2.45 20.40
C VAL A 822 -11.44 -1.85 21.78
N ARG A 823 -11.16 -2.60 22.86
CA ARG A 823 -11.11 -2.06 24.23
C ARG A 823 -9.79 -2.38 24.90
N GLU A 824 -9.46 -1.57 25.89
CA GLU A 824 -8.32 -1.80 26.79
C GLU A 824 -8.33 -3.22 27.37
N GLY A 825 -7.23 -3.94 27.18
CA GLY A 825 -7.00 -5.32 27.61
C GLY A 825 -7.44 -6.41 26.61
N GLU A 826 -8.28 -6.11 25.60
CA GLU A 826 -8.76 -7.11 24.64
C GLU A 826 -7.59 -7.68 23.79
N LEU A 827 -7.60 -9.00 23.53
CA LEU A 827 -6.64 -9.66 22.65
C LEU A 827 -7.16 -9.65 21.21
N VAL A 828 -6.39 -9.04 20.31
CA VAL A 828 -6.80 -8.75 18.93
C VAL A 828 -6.02 -9.63 17.95
N LYS A 829 -6.71 -10.20 16.95
CA LYS A 829 -6.08 -10.77 15.75
C LYS A 829 -6.44 -9.95 14.51
N ILE A 830 -5.48 -9.77 13.60
CA ILE A 830 -5.73 -9.24 12.25
C ILE A 830 -5.21 -10.25 11.21
N THR A 831 -6.06 -10.60 10.23
CA THR A 831 -5.68 -11.39 9.05
C THR A 831 -5.42 -10.44 7.88
N ILE A 832 -4.16 -10.13 7.59
CA ILE A 832 -3.79 -9.22 6.49
C ILE A 832 -3.63 -10.02 5.19
N VAL A 833 -4.23 -9.57 4.08
CA VAL A 833 -4.31 -10.28 2.80
C VAL A 833 -3.96 -9.34 1.64
N ASN A 834 -2.77 -9.46 1.04
CA ASN A 834 -2.41 -8.63 -0.12
C ASN A 834 -2.81 -9.26 -1.46
N ARG A 835 -4.01 -8.92 -1.93
CA ARG A 835 -4.52 -9.24 -3.28
C ARG A 835 -3.93 -8.39 -4.39
N SER A 836 -3.31 -7.25 -4.08
CA SER A 836 -2.80 -6.28 -5.06
C SER A 836 -1.56 -6.81 -5.82
N LEU A 837 -1.03 -6.00 -6.74
CA LEU A 837 0.18 -6.34 -7.51
C LEU A 837 1.49 -5.74 -6.98
N VAL A 838 1.44 -4.96 -5.90
CA VAL A 838 2.59 -4.34 -5.24
C VAL A 838 2.66 -4.76 -3.77
N ASP A 839 3.86 -4.72 -3.22
CA ASP A 839 4.13 -4.84 -1.79
C ASP A 839 3.54 -3.68 -0.99
N HIS A 840 3.19 -3.96 0.27
CA HIS A 840 2.70 -2.96 1.23
C HIS A 840 3.36 -3.19 2.59
N PRO A 841 4.28 -2.32 3.02
CA PRO A 841 4.70 -2.25 4.42
C PRO A 841 3.56 -1.69 5.24
N MET A 842 2.90 -2.50 6.06
CA MET A 842 1.87 -2.03 6.99
C MET A 842 2.51 -1.64 8.31
N HIS A 843 2.44 -0.35 8.66
CA HIS A 843 2.90 0.17 9.93
C HIS A 843 1.73 0.42 10.88
N LEU A 844 1.80 -0.16 12.09
CA LEU A 844 0.85 0.05 13.19
C LEU A 844 1.47 0.92 14.29
N HIS A 845 0.82 2.02 14.63
CA HIS A 845 1.27 2.91 15.70
C HIS A 845 0.91 2.36 17.10
N GLY A 846 1.79 2.65 18.07
CA GLY A 846 1.52 2.50 19.50
C GLY A 846 1.37 1.06 20.01
N HIS A 847 1.60 0.06 19.16
CA HIS A 847 1.61 -1.36 19.52
C HIS A 847 2.59 -2.13 18.63
N HIS A 848 3.36 -3.05 19.22
CA HIS A 848 4.05 -4.09 18.47
C HIS A 848 3.13 -5.32 18.28
N ALA A 849 3.10 -5.88 17.08
CA ALA A 849 2.33 -7.09 16.77
C ALA A 849 3.21 -8.33 16.66
N LEU A 850 2.75 -9.46 17.20
CA LEU A 850 3.36 -10.78 17.04
C LEU A 850 2.85 -11.42 15.74
N VAL A 851 3.76 -11.83 14.85
CA VAL A 851 3.42 -12.65 13.68
C VAL A 851 3.13 -14.08 14.13
N LEU A 852 1.90 -14.53 13.88
CA LEU A 852 1.43 -15.88 14.21
C LEU A 852 1.62 -16.86 13.05
N SER A 853 1.30 -16.42 11.84
CA SER A 853 1.45 -17.22 10.61
C SER A 853 1.67 -16.33 9.38
N ARG A 854 2.33 -16.90 8.37
CA ARG A 854 2.45 -16.33 7.02
C ARG A 854 2.09 -17.41 6.01
N ASN A 855 1.16 -17.12 5.10
CA ASN A 855 0.66 -18.01 4.05
C ASN A 855 0.09 -19.36 4.58
N GLY A 856 -0.36 -19.39 5.83
CA GLY A 856 -0.84 -20.59 6.52
C GLY A 856 0.27 -21.47 7.12
N GLU A 857 1.53 -21.03 7.03
CA GLU A 857 2.69 -21.59 7.72
C GLU A 857 2.91 -20.81 9.02
N ALA A 858 2.90 -21.50 10.16
CA ALA A 858 3.05 -20.85 11.47
C ALA A 858 4.49 -20.39 11.69
N ALA A 859 4.68 -19.33 12.48
CA ALA A 859 6.00 -18.95 12.97
C ALA A 859 6.54 -20.04 13.92
N ASP A 860 7.75 -20.54 13.67
CA ASP A 860 8.42 -21.55 14.50
C ASP A 860 9.89 -21.24 14.83
N GLY A 861 10.36 -20.04 14.47
CA GLY A 861 11.58 -19.44 15.01
C GLY A 861 11.36 -18.72 16.35
N SER A 862 12.13 -17.66 16.58
CA SER A 862 11.88 -16.67 17.62
C SER A 862 10.48 -16.05 17.47
N PRO A 863 9.83 -15.64 18.57
CA PRO A 863 8.70 -14.73 18.50
C PRO A 863 9.06 -13.50 17.67
N TRP A 864 8.38 -13.33 16.54
CA TRP A 864 8.60 -12.21 15.63
C TRP A 864 7.62 -11.09 15.96
N TRP A 865 8.08 -10.20 16.84
CA TRP A 865 7.43 -8.91 17.11
C TRP A 865 7.85 -7.88 16.07
N THR A 866 6.91 -7.07 15.60
CA THR A 866 7.15 -6.01 14.60
C THR A 866 6.03 -4.98 14.66
N ASP A 867 6.38 -3.71 14.40
CA ASP A 867 5.41 -2.64 14.11
C ASP A 867 5.26 -2.38 12.60
N THR A 868 6.12 -2.94 11.74
CA THR A 868 6.19 -2.63 10.30
C THR A 868 6.34 -3.90 9.45
N LEU A 869 5.22 -4.46 9.01
CA LEU A 869 5.17 -5.76 8.34
C LEU A 869 5.11 -5.65 6.81
N ASP A 870 6.08 -6.25 6.13
CA ASP A 870 6.19 -6.27 4.66
C ASP A 870 5.26 -7.33 4.02
N VAL A 871 4.10 -6.91 3.52
CA VAL A 871 3.11 -7.82 2.93
C VAL A 871 3.24 -7.88 1.41
N LEU A 872 3.85 -8.95 0.87
CA LEU A 872 4.13 -9.05 -0.56
C LEU A 872 2.91 -9.50 -1.40
N PRO A 873 2.89 -9.29 -2.74
CA PRO A 873 1.78 -9.68 -3.61
C PRO A 873 1.42 -11.17 -3.53
N GLY A 874 0.23 -11.46 -3.01
CA GLY A 874 -0.28 -12.81 -2.79
C GLY A 874 0.01 -13.38 -1.41
N GLU A 875 0.56 -12.60 -0.49
CA GLU A 875 0.82 -13.03 0.89
C GLU A 875 -0.34 -12.75 1.83
N THR A 876 -0.51 -13.68 2.76
CA THR A 876 -1.44 -13.56 3.89
C THR A 876 -0.64 -13.65 5.18
N TYR A 877 -0.89 -12.78 6.14
CA TYR A 877 -0.34 -12.89 7.50
C TYR A 877 -1.48 -12.95 8.52
N GLU A 878 -1.29 -13.73 9.58
CA GLU A 878 -2.04 -13.57 10.82
C GLU A 878 -1.11 -12.92 11.84
N ILE A 879 -1.52 -11.76 12.36
CA ILE A 879 -0.82 -11.06 13.44
C ILE A 879 -1.74 -10.92 14.65
N ALA A 880 -1.16 -10.79 15.84
CA ALA A 880 -1.91 -10.47 17.05
C ALA A 880 -1.17 -9.50 17.96
N PHE A 881 -1.93 -8.68 18.67
CA PHE A 881 -1.46 -7.76 19.70
C PHE A 881 -2.50 -7.67 20.82
N ARG A 882 -2.07 -7.21 22.00
CA ARG A 882 -3.00 -6.80 23.07
C ARG A 882 -3.31 -5.32 22.88
N ALA A 883 -4.57 -4.95 23.01
CA ALA A 883 -4.98 -3.54 23.02
C ALA A 883 -4.72 -2.95 24.43
N ASP A 884 -3.47 -2.66 24.79
CA ASP A 884 -3.06 -2.13 26.10
C ASP A 884 -2.53 -0.68 26.09
N ASN A 885 -2.48 -0.01 24.93
CA ASN A 885 -2.16 1.41 24.80
C ASN A 885 -3.39 2.21 24.29
N PRO A 886 -4.26 2.76 25.16
CA PRO A 886 -5.49 3.44 24.74
C PRO A 886 -5.25 4.63 23.82
N GLY A 887 -6.04 4.74 22.74
CA GLY A 887 -5.90 5.85 21.80
C GLY A 887 -6.75 5.78 20.53
N LEU A 888 -6.44 6.70 19.62
CA LEU A 888 -6.79 6.66 18.21
C LEU A 888 -5.48 6.47 17.44
N TRP A 889 -5.32 5.32 16.76
CA TRP A 889 -4.04 4.88 16.24
C TRP A 889 -4.05 4.75 14.73
N MET A 890 -3.04 5.33 14.09
CA MET A 890 -2.84 5.18 12.66
C MET A 890 -2.27 3.78 12.38
N ASP A 891 -2.87 3.13 11.38
CA ASP A 891 -2.41 1.89 10.78
C ASP A 891 -2.43 2.17 9.27
N HIS A 892 -1.27 2.18 8.63
CA HIS A 892 -1.12 2.71 7.28
C HIS A 892 -0.05 1.98 6.47
N CYS A 893 -0.13 2.12 5.15
CA CYS A 893 0.96 1.71 4.30
C CYS A 893 2.13 2.70 4.43
N HIS A 894 3.31 2.25 4.84
CA HIS A 894 4.53 3.07 4.86
C HIS A 894 5.14 3.27 3.45
N ASN A 895 4.43 2.86 2.39
CA ASN A 895 4.58 3.46 1.07
C ASN A 895 3.78 4.77 1.07
N LEU A 896 4.45 5.92 1.18
CA LEU A 896 3.79 7.18 1.49
C LEU A 896 3.01 7.75 0.29
N LEU A 897 3.30 7.27 -0.94
CA LEU A 897 2.40 7.43 -2.09
C LEU A 897 1.06 6.70 -1.92
N HIS A 898 1.07 5.48 -1.36
CA HIS A 898 -0.16 4.72 -1.08
C HIS A 898 -0.95 5.36 0.08
N ALA A 899 -0.28 5.74 1.18
CA ALA A 899 -0.91 6.41 2.32
C ALA A 899 -1.62 7.69 1.90
N LYS A 900 -0.94 8.54 1.11
CA LYS A 900 -1.50 9.77 0.55
C LYS A 900 -2.71 9.54 -0.38
N ALA A 901 -2.77 8.42 -1.08
CA ALA A 901 -3.92 7.99 -1.88
C ALA A 901 -5.10 7.44 -1.03
N GLY A 902 -5.01 7.55 0.30
CA GLY A 902 -6.03 7.13 1.26
C GLY A 902 -5.84 5.72 1.81
N MET A 903 -4.65 5.12 1.68
CA MET A 903 -4.34 3.82 2.28
C MET A 903 -3.87 3.99 3.74
N SER A 904 -4.77 4.49 4.59
CA SER A 904 -4.52 4.75 6.01
C SER A 904 -5.77 4.56 6.88
N MET A 905 -5.49 4.45 8.19
CA MET A 905 -6.38 4.57 9.35
C MET A 905 -7.30 3.38 9.63
N HIS A 906 -7.11 2.72 10.79
CA HIS A 906 -8.00 1.63 11.25
C HIS A 906 -8.22 1.57 12.77
N LEU A 907 -7.20 1.65 13.63
CA LEU A 907 -7.35 1.20 15.03
C LEU A 907 -7.91 2.29 15.96
N MET A 908 -9.00 1.98 16.68
CA MET A 908 -9.63 2.91 17.61
C MET A 908 -10.18 2.23 18.86
N TYR A 909 -9.94 2.82 20.03
CA TYR A 909 -10.48 2.33 21.31
C TYR A 909 -11.91 2.84 21.55
N GLU A 910 -12.82 1.95 21.94
CA GLU A 910 -14.21 2.30 22.29
C GLU A 910 -14.25 3.31 23.45
N GLY A 911 -14.64 4.55 23.16
CA GLY A 911 -14.76 5.63 24.14
C GLY A 911 -13.65 6.69 24.08
N VAL A 912 -12.62 6.51 23.25
CA VAL A 912 -11.64 7.58 22.95
C VAL A 912 -12.22 8.53 21.89
N LEU A 913 -11.90 9.83 21.97
CA LEU A 913 -12.36 10.87 21.04
C LEU A 913 -11.21 11.83 20.68
N ALA A 914 -11.04 12.16 19.40
CA ALA A 914 -10.09 13.18 18.97
C ALA A 914 -10.73 14.58 18.92
N PRO A 915 -10.10 15.63 19.49
CA PRO A 915 -10.51 17.02 19.31
C PRO A 915 -9.94 17.65 18.01
N TYR A 916 -9.33 16.84 17.14
CA TYR A 916 -8.57 17.26 15.96
C TYR A 916 -9.31 16.88 14.67
N THR A 917 -8.98 17.55 13.57
CA THR A 917 -9.50 17.24 12.23
C THR A 917 -8.44 17.50 11.16
N VAL A 918 -8.54 16.81 10.03
CA VAL A 918 -7.78 17.06 8.79
C VAL A 918 -8.67 17.72 7.74
N GLY A 919 -8.08 18.16 6.62
CA GLY A 919 -8.82 18.63 5.44
C GLY A 919 -8.47 20.06 5.03
N SER A 920 -8.99 20.50 3.88
CA SER A 920 -8.57 21.72 3.19
C SER A 920 -8.95 23.07 3.86
N ALA A 921 -9.71 23.04 4.96
CA ALA A 921 -9.93 24.19 5.84
C ALA A 921 -9.12 24.12 7.16
N THR A 922 -8.25 23.11 7.31
CA THR A 922 -7.34 22.93 8.45
C THR A 922 -5.89 23.18 8.02
N GLN A 923 -4.96 23.13 8.98
CA GLN A 923 -3.52 23.04 8.71
C GLN A 923 -3.00 21.60 8.78
N ASN A 924 -3.87 20.62 9.07
CA ASN A 924 -3.49 19.25 9.37
C ASN A 924 -3.62 18.37 8.12
N HIS A 925 -2.49 17.83 7.71
CA HIS A 925 -2.32 17.03 6.51
C HIS A 925 -1.27 15.96 6.82
N PRO A 926 -1.63 14.77 7.34
CA PRO A 926 -0.63 13.78 7.70
C PRO A 926 0.24 13.39 6.50
N GLU A 927 -0.36 13.13 5.33
CA GLU A 927 0.31 12.55 4.12
C GLU A 927 0.38 13.49 2.88
#